data_AF-A0A7J7FKG0-F1
#
_entry.id   AF-A0A7J7FKG0-F1
#
_cell.length_a   1.000
_cell.length_b   1.000
_cell.length_c   1.000
_cell.angle_alpha   90.00
_cell.angle_beta   90.00
_cell.angle_gamma   90.00
#
_symmetry.space_group_name_H-M   'P 1'
#
loop_
_entity.id
_entity.type
_entity.pdbx_description
1 polymer ?
#
loop_
_entity_poly.entity_id
_entity_poly.type
_entity_poly.pdbx_seq_one_letter_code
_entity_poly.pdbx_strand_id
1 'polypeptide(L)'
;MEGPYKCPWPSLLRDPEREREREGESHKLPAPETAGPAHGRVQSMWELRSIAFSRAVLAEFLATLLFVFFGLGSALNWPQALPSVLQIAMAFGLAIGTLVQALGHVSGAHINPAVTVACLVGCHVSFLRAAFYVAAQLLGAVAGAALLHEITPPDIRGDLAVNALSNNTTAGQAVTVELFLTLQLVLCIFASTDERRADNLGTPALSIGFSVVLGHLLGIHYTGCSMNPARSLAPAVITGKFDDHWVFWIGPLVGAILASLIYNYVLFPPAKSLQERLTVLKGLEPDTDWEEREVRRRQRVRCCPVGEAGVGPGARGAGDCGEPEAAATFPLCVLRGPPDAGAAHCPPALGARRVYNAPLQGLTQAASHAVRARVCCPAAESQPAAPCAAAASPTGAPCRGRSCPASEATMKKEVCSVAFFRAVFAEFLATLIFVFLGLGSALKWPSALPSILQIALAFGLAIGTLVQALGPVSGGHMNPAITLALFVGNQISLLRTVFYVVAQLMGAITGAGILYGLAPLNARGNLAVNALNNNTTPGQAMVVELILTFQLALCIFSSTDSRRTSPVGSPALSIGLSVTLGHLVGIYFTGCSMNPARSLGPAVVMRRFNSTHWDLDTMESGRHCLAKTLVCHLWSAISKALFAEFLATGLYVFFGVGSALRWPSTLPSVLQIAITINMATAMVVQVTWKASGAHVNPAVTLAFLVASQISLPRAVAYVAAQLAGATVGAALLYGVTPGHIRETLGVNVVRNSVSTGQAVAVEVVLTLQMVLCVFASTDSRQASGSPAAMIGVSMAVGHLIGIYFTGCSMNPARSFGPAVIMGKFTVHWIFWVGPLTGAVLASLIYNFILFPDTKTLAQRLAILKGTTEVETAVGVEPQKKESEPSSGDIEMESVGQIA
;
A
#
# COMPACT_ATOMS: atom_id res chain seq x y z
N MET A 1 38.04 -65.84 -11.08
CA MET A 1 37.65 -65.25 -12.37
C MET A 1 37.48 -63.76 -12.15
N GLU A 2 38.31 -62.99 -12.85
CA GLU A 2 38.27 -61.54 -13.18
C GLU A 2 38.04 -60.49 -12.06
N GLY A 3 39.06 -59.63 -11.85
CA GLY A 3 39.16 -58.60 -10.77
C GLY A 3 38.85 -57.16 -11.24
N PRO A 4 39.59 -56.11 -10.82
CA PRO A 4 40.45 -55.98 -9.62
C PRO A 4 40.42 -54.57 -8.93
N TYR A 5 41.12 -54.46 -7.77
CA TYR A 5 41.72 -53.26 -7.12
C TYR A 5 40.86 -52.41 -6.15
N LYS A 6 41.00 -52.56 -4.81
CA LYS A 6 42.09 -52.24 -3.85
C LYS A 6 41.92 -50.87 -3.16
N CYS A 7 41.41 -50.89 -1.93
CA CYS A 7 41.70 -49.88 -0.91
C CYS A 7 42.89 -50.38 -0.04
N PRO A 8 43.85 -49.50 0.31
CA PRO A 8 44.73 -49.75 1.45
C PRO A 8 44.53 -48.67 2.52
N TRP A 9 44.05 -49.08 3.69
CA TRP A 9 44.34 -48.41 4.96
C TRP A 9 45.33 -49.29 5.72
N PRO A 10 46.45 -48.75 6.22
CA PRO A 10 47.14 -49.33 7.35
C PRO A 10 46.68 -48.64 8.63
N SER A 11 46.03 -49.43 9.48
CA SER A 11 45.96 -49.22 10.92
C SER A 11 47.31 -49.52 11.57
N LEU A 12 47.64 -48.77 12.63
CA LEU A 12 48.27 -49.21 13.91
C LEU A 12 49.47 -48.39 14.41
N LEU A 13 49.31 -48.04 15.69
CA LEU A 13 50.30 -47.95 16.77
C LEU A 13 51.05 -46.62 16.96
N ARG A 14 50.49 -45.87 17.93
CA ARG A 14 51.14 -44.86 18.75
C ARG A 14 51.90 -45.61 19.86
N ASP A 15 53.22 -45.45 19.92
CA ASP A 15 54.06 -45.96 21.00
C ASP A 15 54.39 -44.78 21.96
N PRO A 16 54.17 -44.90 23.28
CA PRO A 16 54.29 -43.80 24.23
C PRO A 16 55.62 -43.84 24.97
N GLU A 17 56.69 -43.29 24.38
CA GLU A 17 57.90 -42.96 25.13
C GLU A 17 58.54 -41.66 24.60
N ARG A 18 58.23 -40.55 25.29
CA ARG A 18 59.15 -39.49 25.72
C ARG A 18 58.34 -38.26 26.15
N GLU A 19 57.58 -38.42 27.22
CA GLU A 19 57.53 -37.37 28.23
C GLU A 19 58.82 -37.45 29.04
N ARG A 20 59.62 -36.38 29.01
CA ARG A 20 60.26 -35.74 30.16
C ARG A 20 61.45 -34.92 29.69
N GLU A 21 61.66 -33.82 30.42
CA GLU A 21 62.77 -32.88 30.33
C GLU A 21 62.63 -31.78 29.27
N ARG A 22 61.87 -30.73 29.62
CA ARG A 22 62.46 -29.46 30.09
C ARG A 22 61.39 -28.38 30.08
N GLU A 23 60.76 -28.20 31.23
CA GLU A 23 60.37 -26.87 31.69
C GLU A 23 61.64 -26.02 31.77
N GLY A 24 61.59 -24.81 31.22
CA GLY A 24 62.68 -23.86 31.34
C GLY A 24 62.67 -22.81 30.24
N GLU A 25 62.49 -21.57 30.67
CA GLU A 25 62.88 -20.32 30.01
C GLU A 25 61.86 -19.59 29.13
N SER A 26 61.42 -18.48 29.73
CA SER A 26 60.84 -17.30 29.13
C SER A 26 61.54 -16.90 27.82
N HIS A 27 60.77 -16.75 26.74
CA HIS A 27 61.25 -16.05 25.55
C HIS A 27 60.27 -14.98 25.07
N LYS A 28 60.86 -13.79 24.91
CA LYS A 28 60.33 -12.55 24.37
C LYS A 28 59.63 -12.75 23.02
N LEU A 29 58.51 -12.03 22.83
CA LEU A 29 57.89 -11.79 21.53
C LEU A 29 58.89 -11.18 20.52
N PRO A 30 58.95 -11.68 19.28
CA PRO A 30 59.37 -10.88 18.14
C PRO A 30 58.16 -10.13 17.55
N ALA A 31 58.41 -8.92 17.06
CA ALA A 31 57.45 -8.07 16.38
C ALA A 31 56.89 -8.73 15.09
N PRO A 32 55.65 -8.42 14.66
CA PRO A 32 55.10 -8.96 13.43
C PRO A 32 55.85 -8.38 12.22
N GLU A 33 56.45 -9.28 11.43
CA GLU A 33 56.96 -8.97 10.10
C GLU A 33 55.86 -8.34 9.23
N THR A 34 56.24 -7.28 8.54
CA THR A 34 55.45 -6.61 7.51
C THR A 34 55.07 -7.61 6.42
N ALA A 35 53.81 -8.05 6.43
CA ALA A 35 53.24 -8.78 5.29
C ALA A 35 53.20 -7.85 4.07
N GLY A 36 54.06 -8.14 3.10
CA GLY A 36 54.07 -7.49 1.80
C GLY A 36 52.74 -7.66 1.04
N PRO A 37 52.55 -6.90 -0.05
CA PRO A 37 51.28 -6.88 -0.77
C PRO A 37 50.98 -8.29 -1.32
N ALA A 38 49.86 -8.85 -0.86
CA ALA A 38 49.36 -10.11 -1.37
C ALA A 38 49.25 -10.02 -2.90
N HIS A 39 49.98 -10.91 -3.57
CA HIS A 39 49.91 -11.14 -5.00
C HIS A 39 48.44 -11.19 -5.47
N GLY A 40 48.18 -10.48 -6.57
CA GLY A 40 46.90 -10.39 -7.24
C GLY A 40 46.31 -11.78 -7.49
N ARG A 41 45.40 -12.19 -6.61
CA ARG A 41 44.54 -13.34 -6.84
C ARG A 41 43.58 -12.91 -7.94
N VAL A 42 43.72 -13.50 -9.12
CA VAL A 42 42.80 -13.34 -10.26
C VAL A 42 41.38 -13.48 -9.72
N GLN A 43 40.64 -12.36 -9.63
CA GLN A 43 39.24 -12.34 -9.23
C GLN A 43 38.43 -12.97 -10.36
N SER A 44 38.31 -14.30 -10.35
CA SER A 44 37.53 -15.04 -11.34
C SER A 44 36.06 -14.61 -11.28
N MET A 45 35.34 -14.61 -12.40
CA MET A 45 33.90 -14.26 -12.48
C MET A 45 33.02 -15.28 -11.73
N TRP A 46 33.00 -15.23 -10.40
CA TRP A 46 32.27 -16.15 -9.52
C TRP A 46 30.75 -16.14 -9.76
N GLU A 47 30.19 -15.00 -10.20
CA GLU A 47 28.76 -14.84 -10.43
C GLU A 47 28.19 -15.86 -11.43
N LEU A 48 28.84 -16.05 -12.58
CA LEU A 48 28.41 -16.95 -13.66
C LEU A 48 28.41 -18.43 -13.27
N ARG A 49 29.25 -18.81 -12.29
CA ARG A 49 29.36 -20.20 -11.82
C ARG A 49 28.42 -20.52 -10.67
N SER A 50 27.64 -19.53 -10.20
CA SER A 50 26.73 -19.72 -9.08
C SER A 50 25.39 -20.32 -9.51
N ILE A 51 24.90 -21.29 -8.75
CA ILE A 51 23.58 -21.91 -8.96
C ILE A 51 22.47 -20.86 -8.83
N ALA A 52 22.64 -19.89 -7.93
CA ALA A 52 21.70 -18.79 -7.74
C ALA A 52 21.56 -17.92 -9.00
N PHE A 53 22.67 -17.64 -9.69
CA PHE A 53 22.64 -16.93 -10.97
C PHE A 53 21.88 -17.72 -12.04
N SER A 54 22.18 -19.01 -12.22
CA SER A 54 21.46 -19.85 -13.19
C SER A 54 19.97 -19.94 -12.89
N ARG A 55 19.58 -20.06 -11.62
CA ARG A 55 18.17 -20.03 -11.17
C ARG A 55 17.50 -18.69 -11.49
N ALA A 56 18.21 -17.58 -11.27
CA ALA A 56 17.69 -16.25 -11.57
C ALA A 56 17.48 -16.04 -13.08
N VAL A 57 18.43 -16.48 -13.92
CA VAL A 57 18.29 -16.44 -15.39
C VAL A 57 17.12 -17.31 -15.86
N LEU A 58 16.95 -18.51 -15.31
CA LEU A 58 15.80 -19.37 -15.61
C LEU A 58 14.47 -18.74 -15.14
N ALA A 59 14.46 -18.08 -13.99
CA ALA A 59 13.28 -17.37 -13.49
C ALA A 59 12.88 -16.21 -14.41
N GLU A 60 13.83 -15.44 -14.94
CA GLU A 60 13.54 -14.40 -15.94
C GLU A 60 13.00 -14.97 -17.26
N PHE A 61 13.54 -16.10 -17.72
CA PHE A 61 13.02 -16.82 -18.88
C PHE A 61 11.57 -17.26 -18.65
N LEU A 62 11.30 -17.96 -17.54
CA LEU A 62 9.97 -18.47 -17.20
C LEU A 62 8.96 -17.35 -16.98
N ALA A 63 9.37 -16.29 -16.26
CA ALA A 63 8.50 -15.15 -16.02
C ALA A 63 8.09 -14.46 -17.34
N THR A 64 9.04 -14.23 -18.23
CA THR A 64 8.74 -13.56 -19.51
C THR A 64 7.91 -14.45 -20.43
N LEU A 65 8.15 -15.77 -20.42
CA LEU A 65 7.31 -16.75 -21.11
C LEU A 65 5.85 -16.66 -20.66
N LEU A 66 5.61 -16.76 -19.35
CA LEU A 66 4.26 -16.71 -18.78
C LEU A 66 3.60 -15.35 -19.01
N PHE A 67 4.35 -14.26 -18.81
CA PHE A 67 3.87 -12.90 -19.04
C PHE A 67 3.37 -12.71 -20.48
N VAL A 68 4.18 -13.10 -21.47
CA VAL A 68 3.82 -12.94 -22.89
C VAL A 68 2.68 -13.88 -23.26
N PHE A 69 2.68 -15.12 -22.76
CA PHE A 69 1.59 -16.07 -22.99
C PHE A 69 0.23 -15.54 -22.52
N PHE A 70 0.13 -15.11 -21.25
CA PHE A 70 -1.13 -14.59 -20.70
C PHE A 70 -1.48 -13.21 -21.26
N GLY A 71 -0.49 -12.33 -21.42
CA GLY A 71 -0.67 -10.99 -21.96
C GLY A 71 -1.25 -11.02 -23.37
N LEU A 72 -0.55 -11.64 -24.32
CA LEU A 72 -1.01 -11.72 -25.71
C LEU A 72 -2.35 -12.47 -25.82
N GLY A 73 -2.50 -13.60 -25.12
CA GLY A 73 -3.72 -14.41 -25.17
C GLY A 73 -4.97 -13.65 -24.71
N SER A 74 -4.83 -12.80 -23.70
CA SER A 74 -5.91 -11.93 -23.21
C SER A 74 -6.28 -10.79 -24.16
N ALA A 75 -5.41 -10.48 -25.13
CA ALA A 75 -5.55 -9.37 -26.07
C ALA A 75 -5.96 -9.81 -27.49
N LEU A 76 -6.08 -11.12 -27.75
CA LEU A 76 -6.56 -11.63 -29.03
C LEU A 76 -8.03 -11.27 -29.27
N ASN A 77 -8.43 -11.22 -30.54
CA ASN A 77 -9.80 -10.92 -30.94
C ASN A 77 -10.71 -12.15 -30.79
N TRP A 78 -11.20 -12.39 -29.58
CA TRP A 78 -12.15 -13.46 -29.28
C TRP A 78 -13.55 -13.10 -29.82
N PRO A 79 -14.10 -13.84 -30.82
CA PRO A 79 -15.29 -13.40 -31.56
C PRO A 79 -16.57 -13.33 -30.73
N GLN A 80 -16.68 -14.14 -29.67
CA GLN A 80 -17.84 -14.14 -28.77
C GLN A 80 -17.76 -13.05 -27.69
N ALA A 81 -16.56 -12.54 -27.40
CA ALA A 81 -16.32 -11.57 -26.34
C ALA A 81 -15.02 -10.81 -26.61
N LEU A 82 -15.11 -9.77 -27.44
CA LEU A 82 -13.95 -8.93 -27.76
C LEU A 82 -13.39 -8.29 -26.48
N PRO A 83 -12.06 -8.35 -26.25
CA PRO A 83 -11.46 -7.82 -25.04
C PRO A 83 -11.53 -6.30 -25.01
N SER A 84 -12.01 -5.74 -23.90
CA SER A 84 -11.97 -4.28 -23.69
C SER A 84 -10.55 -3.82 -23.31
N VAL A 85 -10.25 -2.54 -23.54
CA VAL A 85 -8.97 -1.91 -23.13
C VAL A 85 -8.68 -2.16 -21.65
N LEU A 86 -9.68 -2.03 -20.78
CA LEU A 86 -9.54 -2.28 -19.35
C LEU A 86 -9.23 -3.77 -19.05
N GLN A 87 -9.87 -4.70 -19.74
CA GLN A 87 -9.60 -6.13 -19.58
C GLN A 87 -8.16 -6.47 -19.95
N ILE A 88 -7.68 -5.98 -21.10
CA ILE A 88 -6.29 -6.17 -21.55
C ILE A 88 -5.33 -5.56 -20.53
N ALA A 89 -5.56 -4.31 -20.12
CA ALA A 89 -4.72 -3.63 -19.14
C ALA A 89 -4.62 -4.40 -17.82
N MET A 90 -5.74 -4.91 -17.30
CA MET A 90 -5.79 -5.72 -16.08
C MET A 90 -5.05 -7.05 -16.25
N ALA A 91 -5.18 -7.74 -17.39
CA ALA A 91 -4.48 -8.99 -17.64
C ALA A 91 -2.95 -8.81 -17.64
N PHE A 92 -2.43 -7.83 -18.37
CA PHE A 92 -0.99 -7.52 -18.38
C PHE A 92 -0.47 -7.09 -17.01
N GLY A 93 -1.20 -6.20 -16.32
CA GLY A 93 -0.78 -5.71 -15.01
C GLY A 93 -0.84 -6.75 -13.90
N LEU A 94 -1.90 -7.56 -13.83
CA LEU A 94 -2.01 -8.64 -12.87
C LEU A 94 -1.01 -9.77 -13.15
N ALA A 95 -0.68 -10.04 -14.42
CA ALA A 95 0.38 -10.99 -14.77
C ALA A 95 1.73 -10.52 -14.21
N ILE A 96 2.12 -9.26 -14.45
CA ILE A 96 3.36 -8.71 -13.88
C ILE A 96 3.32 -8.72 -12.35
N GLY A 97 2.24 -8.25 -11.72
CA GLY A 97 2.13 -8.27 -10.26
C GLY A 97 2.27 -9.68 -9.68
N THR A 98 1.64 -10.67 -10.31
CA THR A 98 1.75 -12.08 -9.90
C THR A 98 3.17 -12.61 -10.04
N LEU A 99 3.83 -12.32 -11.16
CA LEU A 99 5.18 -12.81 -11.43
C LEU A 99 6.25 -12.12 -10.56
N VAL A 100 6.08 -10.83 -10.26
CA VAL A 100 6.92 -10.12 -9.29
C VAL A 100 6.76 -10.74 -7.90
N GLN A 101 5.53 -11.06 -7.49
CA GLN A 101 5.29 -11.73 -6.21
C GLN A 101 5.90 -13.14 -6.17
N ALA A 102 5.75 -13.91 -7.25
CA ALA A 102 6.16 -15.31 -7.32
C ALA A 102 7.66 -15.50 -7.50
N LEU A 103 8.31 -14.66 -8.32
CA LEU A 103 9.70 -14.85 -8.76
C LEU A 103 10.64 -13.70 -8.39
N GLY A 104 10.12 -12.60 -7.83
CA GLY A 104 10.91 -11.42 -7.46
C GLY A 104 12.03 -11.73 -6.47
N HIS A 105 11.79 -12.61 -5.49
CA HIS A 105 12.81 -13.04 -4.53
C HIS A 105 13.91 -13.94 -5.15
N VAL A 106 13.70 -14.47 -6.36
CA VAL A 106 14.66 -15.32 -7.07
C VAL A 106 15.54 -14.50 -8.01
N SER A 107 14.94 -13.63 -8.84
CA SER A 107 15.67 -12.89 -9.88
C SER A 107 15.62 -11.37 -9.76
N GLY A 108 14.74 -10.82 -8.92
CA GLY A 108 14.31 -9.42 -8.98
C GLY A 108 13.12 -9.19 -9.91
N ALA A 109 12.70 -10.20 -10.67
CA ALA A 109 11.56 -10.17 -11.61
C ALA A 109 11.56 -8.94 -12.53
N HIS A 110 12.61 -8.79 -13.34
CA HIS A 110 12.70 -7.70 -14.31
C HIS A 110 11.69 -7.89 -15.45
N ILE A 111 11.61 -9.10 -16.02
CA ILE A 111 10.63 -9.54 -17.05
C ILE A 111 10.66 -8.66 -18.33
N ASN A 112 11.64 -7.77 -18.43
CA ASN A 112 11.65 -6.67 -19.38
C ASN A 112 13.08 -6.19 -19.63
N PRO A 113 13.56 -6.20 -20.89
CA PRO A 113 14.87 -5.67 -21.23
C PRO A 113 15.07 -4.20 -20.83
N ALA A 114 14.04 -3.36 -20.94
CA ALA A 114 14.11 -1.96 -20.57
C ALA A 114 14.32 -1.76 -19.06
N VAL A 115 13.60 -2.53 -18.23
CA VAL A 115 13.80 -2.55 -16.76
C VAL A 115 15.20 -3.04 -16.40
N THR A 116 15.68 -4.10 -17.08
CA THR A 116 17.03 -4.63 -16.87
C THR A 116 18.11 -3.61 -17.19
N VAL A 117 17.98 -2.88 -18.29
CA VAL A 117 18.89 -1.79 -18.67
C VAL A 117 18.80 -0.64 -17.66
N ALA A 118 17.61 -0.28 -17.17
CA ALA A 118 17.48 0.72 -16.12
C ALA A 118 18.20 0.31 -14.83
N CYS A 119 18.07 -0.94 -14.40
CA CYS A 119 18.78 -1.47 -13.23
C CYS A 119 20.31 -1.49 -13.44
N LEU A 120 20.78 -1.75 -14.67
CA LEU A 120 22.20 -1.67 -15.01
C LEU A 120 22.71 -0.22 -14.89
N VAL A 121 22.00 0.74 -15.48
CA VAL A 121 22.34 2.18 -15.38
C VAL A 121 22.29 2.68 -13.94
N GLY A 122 21.38 2.16 -13.13
CA GLY A 122 21.25 2.48 -11.71
C GLY A 122 22.30 1.81 -10.82
N CYS A 123 23.19 0.99 -11.37
CA CYS A 123 24.15 0.16 -10.63
C CYS A 123 23.48 -0.74 -9.59
N HIS A 124 22.39 -1.41 -10.00
CA HIS A 124 21.67 -2.43 -9.22
C HIS A 124 21.99 -3.85 -9.68
N VAL A 125 22.43 -4.03 -10.93
CA VAL A 125 22.85 -5.33 -11.48
C VAL A 125 24.20 -5.22 -12.20
N SER A 126 24.93 -6.33 -12.27
CA SER A 126 26.16 -6.43 -13.04
C SER A 126 25.88 -6.43 -14.55
N PHE A 127 26.90 -6.08 -15.35
CA PHE A 127 26.78 -6.11 -16.81
C PHE A 127 26.46 -7.53 -17.32
N LEU A 128 27.11 -8.56 -16.76
CA LEU A 128 26.89 -9.95 -17.15
C LEU A 128 25.48 -10.40 -16.80
N ARG A 129 24.99 -10.10 -15.59
CA ARG A 129 23.60 -10.40 -15.23
C ARG A 129 22.61 -9.72 -16.16
N ALA A 130 22.83 -8.45 -16.48
CA ALA A 130 21.98 -7.73 -17.41
C ALA A 130 21.95 -8.41 -18.80
N ALA A 131 23.09 -8.81 -19.34
CA ALA A 131 23.16 -9.49 -20.63
C ALA A 131 22.41 -10.84 -20.64
N PHE A 132 22.61 -11.67 -19.61
CA PHE A 132 21.93 -12.97 -19.50
C PHE A 132 20.42 -12.82 -19.24
N TYR A 133 20.01 -11.82 -18.45
CA TYR A 133 18.60 -11.52 -18.22
C TYR A 133 17.91 -11.09 -19.52
N VAL A 134 18.51 -10.17 -20.29
CA VAL A 134 17.95 -9.75 -21.58
C VAL A 134 17.85 -10.94 -22.54
N ALA A 135 18.88 -11.77 -22.66
CA ALA A 135 18.82 -12.96 -23.50
C ALA A 135 17.70 -13.93 -23.06
N ALA A 136 17.60 -14.20 -21.76
CA ALA A 136 16.55 -15.05 -21.19
C ALA A 136 15.14 -14.49 -21.41
N GLN A 137 14.96 -13.18 -21.25
CA GLN A 137 13.69 -12.49 -21.47
C GLN A 137 13.25 -12.59 -22.94
N LEU A 138 14.16 -12.33 -23.89
CA LEU A 138 13.85 -12.41 -25.32
C LEU A 138 13.49 -13.85 -25.73
N LEU A 139 14.26 -14.85 -25.29
CA LEU A 139 13.98 -16.26 -25.56
C LEU A 139 12.68 -16.73 -24.90
N GLY A 140 12.45 -16.35 -23.64
CA GLY A 140 11.24 -16.66 -22.90
C GLY A 140 10.00 -16.07 -23.56
N ALA A 141 10.08 -14.80 -23.97
CA ALA A 141 9.00 -14.11 -24.68
C ALA A 141 8.61 -14.84 -25.97
N VAL A 142 9.59 -15.16 -26.83
CA VAL A 142 9.34 -15.90 -28.09
C VAL A 142 8.74 -17.28 -27.81
N ALA A 143 9.24 -18.00 -26.79
CA ALA A 143 8.68 -19.28 -26.39
C ALA A 143 7.22 -19.15 -25.91
N GLY A 144 6.89 -18.10 -25.15
CA GLY A 144 5.52 -17.83 -24.70
C GLY A 144 4.57 -17.52 -25.84
N ALA A 145 5.01 -16.70 -26.81
CA ALA A 145 4.23 -16.40 -28.00
C ALA A 145 4.06 -17.63 -28.93
N ALA A 146 5.11 -18.44 -29.11
CA ALA A 146 5.04 -19.69 -29.87
C ALA A 146 4.05 -20.68 -29.23
N LEU A 147 4.11 -20.85 -27.90
CA LEU A 147 3.19 -21.71 -27.18
C LEU A 147 1.74 -21.21 -27.33
N LEU A 148 1.52 -19.90 -27.20
CA LEU A 148 0.20 -19.30 -27.44
C LEU A 148 -0.29 -19.54 -28.87
N HIS A 149 0.57 -19.35 -29.88
CA HIS A 149 0.24 -19.59 -31.28
C HIS A 149 -0.23 -21.04 -31.50
N GLU A 150 0.49 -22.01 -30.93
CA GLU A 150 0.14 -23.43 -31.06
C GLU A 150 -1.20 -23.79 -30.40
N ILE A 151 -1.45 -23.31 -29.18
CA ILE A 151 -2.69 -23.65 -28.45
C ILE A 151 -3.92 -22.89 -28.95
N THR A 152 -3.74 -21.78 -29.64
CA THR A 152 -4.85 -20.93 -30.09
C THR A 152 -5.39 -21.44 -31.42
N PRO A 153 -6.72 -21.59 -31.58
CA PRO A 153 -7.32 -21.96 -32.87
C PRO A 153 -6.93 -20.99 -33.99
N PRO A 154 -6.64 -21.47 -35.22
CA PRO A 154 -6.17 -20.64 -36.34
C PRO A 154 -7.03 -19.39 -36.60
N ASP A 155 -8.35 -19.51 -36.48
CA ASP A 155 -9.30 -18.42 -36.74
C ASP A 155 -9.23 -17.27 -35.71
N ILE A 156 -8.67 -17.53 -34.52
CA ILE A 156 -8.57 -16.56 -33.42
C ILE A 156 -7.17 -15.94 -33.35
N ARG A 157 -6.14 -16.65 -33.86
CA ARG A 157 -4.72 -16.22 -33.79
C ARG A 157 -4.51 -14.79 -34.26
N GLY A 158 -5.17 -14.41 -35.36
CA GLY A 158 -5.07 -13.08 -35.94
C GLY A 158 -3.62 -12.66 -36.18
N ASP A 159 -3.26 -11.49 -35.68
CA ASP A 159 -1.88 -10.98 -35.69
C ASP A 159 -1.11 -11.30 -34.40
N LEU A 160 -1.62 -12.20 -33.56
CA LEU A 160 -1.05 -12.59 -32.28
C LEU A 160 -0.80 -11.41 -31.32
N ALA A 161 -1.61 -10.35 -31.42
CA ALA A 161 -1.50 -9.14 -30.61
C ALA A 161 -0.12 -8.46 -30.68
N VAL A 162 0.46 -8.41 -31.89
CA VAL A 162 1.64 -7.59 -32.18
C VAL A 162 1.39 -6.12 -31.80
N ASN A 163 2.45 -5.45 -31.33
CA ASN A 163 2.40 -4.00 -31.19
C ASN A 163 2.40 -3.37 -32.58
N ALA A 164 1.46 -2.46 -32.80
CA ALA A 164 1.27 -1.76 -34.07
C ALA A 164 0.77 -0.35 -33.79
N LEU A 165 1.17 0.61 -34.63
CA LEU A 165 0.70 1.99 -34.52
C LEU A 165 -0.80 2.05 -34.85
N SER A 166 -1.58 2.73 -34.01
CA SER A 166 -3.04 2.84 -34.16
C SER A 166 -3.50 4.29 -34.26
N ASN A 167 -4.74 4.48 -34.74
CA ASN A 167 -5.43 5.78 -34.81
C ASN A 167 -4.68 6.88 -35.59
N ASN A 168 -3.94 6.51 -36.65
CA ASN A 168 -3.10 7.42 -37.45
C ASN A 168 -2.02 8.14 -36.61
N THR A 169 -1.51 7.46 -35.59
CA THR A 169 -0.35 7.92 -34.80
C THR A 169 0.92 7.81 -35.64
N THR A 170 1.77 8.83 -35.61
CA THR A 170 3.11 8.78 -36.22
C THR A 170 4.12 8.06 -35.33
N ALA A 171 5.18 7.48 -35.90
CA ALA A 171 6.23 6.81 -35.11
C ALA A 171 6.89 7.74 -34.06
N GLY A 172 7.06 9.03 -34.37
CA GLY A 172 7.56 10.03 -33.41
C GLY A 172 6.60 10.26 -32.22
N GLN A 173 5.29 10.24 -32.48
CA GLN A 173 4.31 10.31 -31.40
C GLN A 173 4.32 9.03 -30.56
N ALA A 174 4.33 7.87 -31.22
CA ALA A 174 4.33 6.56 -30.58
C ALA A 174 5.56 6.35 -29.67
N VAL A 175 6.77 6.69 -30.15
CA VAL A 175 8.01 6.54 -29.34
C VAL A 175 8.00 7.45 -28.12
N THR A 176 7.42 8.65 -28.24
CA THR A 176 7.30 9.59 -27.12
C THR A 176 6.29 9.08 -26.08
N VAL A 177 5.17 8.48 -26.52
CA VAL A 177 4.22 7.84 -25.60
C VAL A 177 4.91 6.68 -24.86
N GLU A 178 5.52 5.73 -25.57
CA GLU A 178 6.23 4.58 -24.98
C GLU A 178 7.33 4.97 -23.98
N LEU A 179 8.00 6.11 -24.22
CA LEU A 179 8.94 6.70 -23.28
C LEU A 179 8.26 7.03 -21.94
N PHE A 180 7.15 7.76 -21.94
CA PHE A 180 6.44 8.12 -20.70
C PHE A 180 5.80 6.91 -20.01
N LEU A 181 5.27 5.95 -20.76
CA LEU A 181 4.72 4.71 -20.20
C LEU A 181 5.81 3.93 -19.44
N THR A 182 6.99 3.79 -20.03
CA THR A 182 8.07 3.03 -19.39
C THR A 182 8.76 3.81 -18.28
N LEU A 183 8.86 5.14 -18.41
CA LEU A 183 9.40 6.02 -17.38
C LEU A 183 8.62 5.89 -16.07
N GLN A 184 7.29 5.98 -16.14
CA GLN A 184 6.47 5.90 -14.92
C GLN A 184 6.54 4.52 -14.27
N LEU A 185 6.62 3.45 -15.09
CA LEU A 185 6.80 2.09 -14.60
C LEU A 185 8.10 1.92 -13.83
N VAL A 186 9.21 2.36 -14.40
CA VAL A 186 10.54 2.20 -13.78
C VAL A 186 10.69 3.07 -12.53
N LEU A 187 10.10 4.26 -12.49
CA LEU A 187 10.00 5.04 -11.24
C LEU A 187 9.25 4.27 -10.15
N CYS A 188 8.14 3.62 -10.49
CA CYS A 188 7.37 2.80 -9.55
C CYS A 188 8.16 1.57 -9.08
N ILE A 189 8.88 0.88 -9.98
CA ILE A 189 9.72 -0.26 -9.64
C ILE A 189 10.80 0.15 -8.65
N PHE A 190 11.63 1.14 -8.98
CA PHE A 190 12.73 1.54 -8.09
C PHE A 190 12.24 1.98 -6.72
N ALA A 191 11.16 2.76 -6.67
CA ALA A 191 10.56 3.17 -5.42
C ALA A 191 9.97 2.01 -4.61
N SER A 192 9.46 0.97 -5.27
CA SER A 192 8.84 -0.17 -4.58
C SER A 192 9.87 -1.20 -4.11
N THR A 193 11.05 -1.24 -4.71
CA THR A 193 12.13 -2.17 -4.37
C THR A 193 13.28 -1.51 -3.60
N ASP A 194 13.14 -0.24 -3.21
CA ASP A 194 14.19 0.48 -2.49
C ASP A 194 14.22 0.06 -1.02
N GLU A 195 15.27 -0.66 -0.61
CA GLU A 195 15.44 -1.11 0.77
C GLU A 195 15.60 0.04 1.78
N ARG A 196 15.94 1.25 1.31
CA ARG A 196 16.04 2.44 2.17
C ARG A 196 14.69 2.95 2.65
N ARG A 197 13.61 2.45 2.06
CA ARG A 197 12.24 2.80 2.44
C ARG A 197 11.77 1.93 3.59
N ALA A 198 11.70 2.54 4.76
CA ALA A 198 11.06 1.97 5.94
C ALA A 198 9.54 2.28 6.01
N ASP A 199 9.04 3.11 5.10
CA ASP A 199 7.62 3.44 4.98
C ASP A 199 6.86 2.28 4.35
N ASN A 200 5.97 1.64 5.13
CA ASN A 200 5.08 0.57 4.69
C ASN A 200 4.01 1.09 3.72
N LEU A 201 4.41 1.58 2.54
CA LEU A 201 3.49 2.19 1.59
C LEU A 201 2.66 1.16 0.80
N GLY A 202 2.95 -0.14 0.87
CA GLY A 202 2.18 -1.19 0.21
C GLY A 202 3.00 -2.43 -0.20
N THR A 203 2.38 -3.36 -0.92
CA THR A 203 3.08 -4.51 -1.51
C THR A 203 3.73 -4.11 -2.84
N PRO A 204 5.05 -4.27 -3.03
CA PRO A 204 5.74 -3.91 -4.27
C PRO A 204 5.13 -4.53 -5.53
N ALA A 205 4.73 -5.81 -5.44
CA ALA A 205 4.14 -6.56 -6.53
C ALA A 205 2.86 -5.92 -7.10
N LEU A 206 1.88 -5.59 -6.26
CA LEU A 206 0.64 -4.96 -6.72
C LEU A 206 0.87 -3.54 -7.26
N SER A 207 1.75 -2.76 -6.63
CA SER A 207 2.07 -1.41 -7.11
C SER A 207 2.68 -1.43 -8.51
N ILE A 208 3.63 -2.33 -8.75
CA ILE A 208 4.26 -2.53 -10.06
C ILE A 208 3.24 -3.06 -11.08
N GLY A 209 2.40 -4.03 -10.70
CA GLY A 209 1.33 -4.54 -11.55
C GLY A 209 0.33 -3.46 -11.98
N PHE A 210 -0.16 -2.65 -11.03
CA PHE A 210 -1.07 -1.54 -11.34
C PHE A 210 -0.40 -0.41 -12.12
N SER A 211 0.91 -0.22 -12.00
CA SER A 211 1.67 0.65 -12.88
C SER A 211 1.60 0.18 -14.34
N VAL A 212 1.68 -1.13 -14.58
CA VAL A 212 1.53 -1.67 -15.94
C VAL A 212 0.09 -1.51 -16.44
N VAL A 213 -0.92 -1.71 -15.58
CA VAL A 213 -2.34 -1.42 -15.94
C VAL A 213 -2.45 0.03 -16.41
N LEU A 214 -1.95 0.99 -15.64
CA LEU A 214 -1.98 2.40 -15.96
C LEU A 214 -1.35 2.71 -17.33
N GLY A 215 -0.19 2.12 -17.62
CA GLY A 215 0.46 2.27 -18.92
C GLY A 215 -0.43 1.79 -20.08
N HIS A 216 -1.09 0.64 -19.91
CA HIS A 216 -1.98 0.06 -20.93
C HIS A 216 -3.25 0.88 -21.15
N LEU A 217 -3.82 1.50 -20.11
CA LEU A 217 -5.02 2.34 -20.22
C LEU A 217 -4.84 3.56 -21.14
N LEU A 218 -3.60 3.97 -21.42
CA LEU A 218 -3.27 4.95 -22.45
C LEU A 218 -2.64 4.30 -23.70
N GLY A 219 -1.60 3.49 -23.50
CA GLY A 219 -0.72 3.01 -24.56
C GLY A 219 -1.40 2.15 -25.62
N ILE A 220 -2.47 1.43 -25.26
CA ILE A 220 -3.21 0.58 -26.20
C ILE A 220 -3.72 1.41 -27.39
N HIS A 221 -4.15 2.64 -27.16
CA HIS A 221 -4.69 3.50 -28.21
C HIS A 221 -3.63 4.10 -29.15
N TYR A 222 -2.35 4.01 -28.81
CA TYR A 222 -1.26 4.49 -29.67
C TYR A 222 -0.51 3.35 -30.36
N THR A 223 -0.21 2.28 -29.62
CA THR A 223 0.76 1.24 -30.01
C THR A 223 0.35 -0.19 -29.67
N GLY A 224 -0.84 -0.40 -29.09
CA GLY A 224 -1.16 -1.65 -28.39
C GLY A 224 -0.42 -1.84 -27.06
N CYS A 225 0.31 -0.81 -26.60
CA CYS A 225 1.16 -0.76 -25.41
C CYS A 225 2.30 -1.79 -25.39
N SER A 226 3.52 -1.33 -25.65
CA SER A 226 4.72 -2.15 -25.55
C SER A 226 5.24 -2.15 -24.12
N MET A 227 5.80 -1.02 -23.67
CA MET A 227 6.60 -0.84 -22.45
C MET A 227 7.79 -1.81 -22.29
N ASN A 228 7.91 -2.80 -23.18
CA ASN A 228 8.73 -3.99 -23.01
C ASN A 228 9.15 -4.51 -24.41
N PRO A 229 10.45 -4.37 -24.75
CA PRO A 229 10.97 -4.85 -26.02
C PRO A 229 10.77 -6.36 -26.25
N ALA A 230 10.86 -7.20 -25.21
CA ALA A 230 10.68 -8.65 -25.34
C ALA A 230 9.23 -9.03 -25.69
N ARG A 231 8.25 -8.38 -25.04
CA ARG A 231 6.81 -8.54 -25.35
C ARG A 231 6.46 -8.14 -26.77
N SER A 232 7.18 -7.16 -27.33
CA SER A 232 6.93 -6.67 -28.69
C SER A 232 7.61 -7.57 -29.72
N LEU A 233 8.86 -7.98 -29.45
CA LEU A 233 9.63 -8.85 -30.33
C LEU A 233 8.98 -10.21 -30.52
N ALA A 234 8.44 -10.80 -29.45
CA ALA A 234 7.92 -12.16 -29.49
C ALA A 234 6.83 -12.41 -30.54
N PRO A 235 5.69 -11.71 -30.55
CA PRO A 235 4.67 -11.92 -31.58
C PRO A 235 5.15 -11.45 -32.97
N ALA A 236 6.05 -10.47 -33.06
CA ALA A 236 6.65 -10.03 -34.32
C ALA A 236 7.49 -11.14 -34.98
N VAL A 237 8.30 -11.86 -34.20
CA VAL A 237 9.08 -13.01 -34.66
C VAL A 237 8.19 -14.15 -35.13
N ILE A 238 7.12 -14.47 -34.40
CA ILE A 238 6.22 -15.57 -34.76
C ILE A 238 5.37 -15.25 -36.00
N THR A 239 4.91 -14.01 -36.14
CA THR A 239 4.02 -13.60 -37.24
C THR A 239 4.74 -12.99 -38.44
N GLY A 240 6.02 -12.66 -38.32
CA GLY A 240 6.82 -12.00 -39.34
C GLY A 240 6.52 -10.50 -39.52
N LYS A 241 5.77 -9.87 -38.61
CA LYS A 241 5.37 -8.45 -38.69
C LYS A 241 6.28 -7.55 -37.84
N PHE A 242 7.09 -6.73 -38.50
CA PHE A 242 8.09 -5.85 -37.87
C PHE A 242 7.85 -4.35 -38.17
N ASP A 243 6.63 -3.98 -38.50
CA ASP A 243 6.26 -2.59 -38.79
C ASP A 243 6.57 -1.68 -37.60
N ASP A 244 7.30 -0.59 -37.85
CA ASP A 244 7.73 0.42 -36.86
C ASP A 244 8.43 -0.17 -35.61
N HIS A 245 8.97 -1.38 -35.69
CA HIS A 245 9.40 -2.15 -34.51
C HIS A 245 10.43 -1.43 -33.62
N TRP A 246 11.25 -0.57 -34.21
CA TRP A 246 12.24 0.24 -33.49
C TRP A 246 11.61 1.13 -32.40
N VAL A 247 10.36 1.55 -32.57
CA VAL A 247 9.60 2.35 -31.59
C VAL A 247 9.50 1.61 -30.26
N PHE A 248 9.26 0.30 -30.32
CA PHE A 248 9.06 -0.58 -29.16
C PHE A 248 10.37 -0.99 -28.47
N TRP A 249 11.52 -0.58 -29.03
CA TRP A 249 12.83 -0.69 -28.40
C TRP A 249 13.27 0.66 -27.84
N ILE A 250 13.30 1.69 -28.67
CA ILE A 250 13.83 3.00 -28.30
C ILE A 250 12.96 3.69 -27.26
N GLY A 251 11.64 3.69 -27.43
CA GLY A 251 10.71 4.33 -26.50
C GLY A 251 10.90 3.76 -25.08
N PRO A 252 10.73 2.44 -24.89
CA PRO A 252 10.91 1.82 -23.58
C PRO A 252 12.33 1.98 -23.00
N LEU A 253 13.38 1.77 -23.79
CA LEU A 253 14.76 1.90 -23.30
C LEU A 253 15.07 3.31 -22.82
N VAL A 254 14.70 4.34 -23.60
CA VAL A 254 14.95 5.74 -23.22
C VAL A 254 14.15 6.13 -21.98
N GLY A 255 12.87 5.74 -21.91
CA GLY A 255 12.03 5.99 -20.74
C GLY A 255 12.59 5.35 -19.47
N ALA A 256 13.03 4.10 -19.58
CA ALA A 256 13.62 3.34 -18.48
C ALA A 256 14.96 3.92 -17.99
N ILE A 257 15.84 4.30 -18.91
CA ILE A 257 17.12 4.95 -18.59
C ILE A 257 16.87 6.30 -17.90
N LEU A 258 15.95 7.11 -18.43
CA LEU A 258 15.63 8.41 -17.85
C LEU A 258 15.06 8.28 -16.44
N ALA A 259 14.16 7.33 -16.19
CA ALA A 259 13.66 7.01 -14.86
C ALA A 259 14.77 6.58 -13.90
N SER A 260 15.72 5.74 -14.36
CA SER A 260 16.87 5.33 -13.56
C SER A 260 17.76 6.50 -13.17
N LEU A 261 18.03 7.42 -14.11
CA LEU A 261 18.81 8.63 -13.84
C LEU A 261 18.09 9.55 -12.85
N ILE A 262 16.79 9.78 -13.06
CA ILE A 262 15.96 10.60 -12.17
C ILE A 262 15.95 10.02 -10.76
N TYR A 263 15.65 8.73 -10.59
CA TYR A 263 15.53 8.12 -9.27
C TYR A 263 16.88 8.01 -8.56
N ASN A 264 17.88 7.42 -9.22
CA ASN A 264 19.15 7.02 -8.59
C ASN A 264 20.19 8.14 -8.51
N TYR A 265 19.97 9.29 -9.14
CA TYR A 265 20.95 10.39 -9.16
C TYR A 265 20.35 11.74 -8.82
N VAL A 266 19.09 12.00 -9.19
CA VAL A 266 18.42 13.28 -8.90
C VAL A 266 17.65 13.23 -7.59
N LEU A 267 16.71 12.28 -7.46
CA LEU A 267 15.75 12.24 -6.35
C LEU A 267 16.32 11.55 -5.12
N PHE A 268 16.84 10.33 -5.27
CA PHE A 268 17.25 9.45 -4.18
C PHE A 268 18.64 8.84 -4.41
N PRO A 269 19.71 9.65 -4.55
CA PRO A 269 21.04 9.13 -4.83
C PRO A 269 21.58 8.27 -3.69
N PRO A 270 22.06 7.05 -3.95
CA PRO A 270 22.69 6.23 -2.93
C PRO A 270 24.08 6.79 -2.61
N ALA A 271 24.50 6.67 -1.35
CA ALA A 271 25.83 7.04 -0.87
C ALA A 271 26.91 6.02 -1.30
N LYS A 272 26.89 5.59 -2.57
CA LYS A 272 27.86 4.66 -3.14
C LYS A 272 29.06 5.41 -3.70
N SER A 273 30.28 5.01 -3.34
CA SER A 273 31.51 5.53 -3.94
C SER A 273 31.61 5.13 -5.43
N LEU A 274 32.45 5.83 -6.21
CA LEU A 274 32.69 5.46 -7.61
C LEU A 274 33.25 4.04 -7.75
N GLN A 275 34.08 3.62 -6.79
CA GLN A 275 34.68 2.30 -6.76
C GLN A 275 33.63 1.22 -6.48
N GLU A 276 32.71 1.43 -5.54
CA GLU A 276 31.58 0.52 -5.30
C GLU A 276 30.70 0.35 -6.55
N ARG A 277 30.41 1.45 -7.26
CA ARG A 277 29.63 1.39 -8.51
C ARG A 277 30.35 0.55 -9.57
N LEU A 278 31.67 0.71 -9.70
CA LEU A 278 32.50 -0.10 -10.59
C LEU A 278 32.53 -1.57 -10.17
N THR A 279 32.56 -1.88 -8.87
CA THR A 279 32.51 -3.28 -8.39
C THR A 279 31.19 -3.94 -8.72
N VAL A 280 30.06 -3.25 -8.54
CA VAL A 280 28.73 -3.77 -8.90
C VAL A 280 28.65 -4.04 -10.40
N LEU A 281 29.09 -3.10 -11.25
CA LEU A 281 29.08 -3.27 -12.71
C LEU A 281 29.90 -4.48 -13.16
N LYS A 282 31.04 -4.73 -12.51
CA LYS A 282 31.90 -5.89 -12.77
C LYS A 282 31.37 -7.20 -12.18
N GLY A 283 30.32 -7.17 -11.37
CA GLY A 283 29.83 -8.34 -10.63
C GLY A 283 30.81 -8.86 -9.59
N LEU A 284 31.65 -7.97 -9.06
CA LEU A 284 32.60 -8.28 -7.99
C LEU A 284 31.92 -8.04 -6.64
N GLU A 285 32.04 -9.00 -5.74
CA GLU A 285 31.49 -8.89 -4.39
C GLU A 285 32.20 -7.76 -3.63
N PRO A 286 31.49 -6.84 -2.95
CA PRO A 286 32.11 -5.86 -2.07
C PRO A 286 32.85 -6.58 -0.94
N ASP A 287 34.07 -6.16 -0.60
CA ASP A 287 34.89 -6.81 0.45
C ASP A 287 34.17 -6.86 1.83
N THR A 288 33.22 -5.95 2.07
CA THR A 288 32.42 -5.89 3.31
C THR A 288 31.44 -7.06 3.48
N ASP A 289 30.90 -7.60 2.39
CA ASP A 289 29.97 -8.76 2.44
C ASP A 289 30.71 -10.06 2.76
N TRP A 290 31.98 -10.17 2.34
CA TRP A 290 32.84 -11.29 2.71
C TRP A 290 33.12 -11.31 4.19
N GLU A 291 33.47 -10.17 4.80
CA GLU A 291 33.69 -10.10 6.24
C GLU A 291 32.43 -10.43 7.04
N GLU A 292 31.26 -9.90 6.65
CA GLU A 292 30.00 -10.24 7.32
C GLU A 292 29.60 -11.73 7.17
N ARG A 293 29.75 -12.30 5.97
CA ARG A 293 29.47 -13.72 5.73
C ARG A 293 30.46 -14.62 6.45
N GLU A 294 31.72 -14.23 6.50
CA GLU A 294 32.77 -14.94 7.20
C GLU A 294 32.58 -14.84 8.73
N VAL A 295 32.14 -13.69 9.24
CA VAL A 295 31.70 -13.54 10.64
C VAL A 295 30.49 -14.42 10.93
N ARG A 296 29.46 -14.46 10.07
CA ARG A 296 28.31 -15.38 10.23
C ARG A 296 28.72 -16.84 10.10
N ARG A 297 29.70 -17.19 9.25
CA ARG A 297 30.27 -18.54 9.15
C ARG A 297 31.02 -18.91 10.41
N ARG A 298 31.88 -18.03 10.92
CA ARG A 298 32.63 -18.21 12.18
C ARG A 298 31.72 -18.29 13.40
N GLN A 299 30.60 -17.56 13.40
CA GLN A 299 29.56 -17.67 14.42
C GLN A 299 28.80 -19.00 14.33
N ARG A 300 28.50 -19.51 13.12
CA ARG A 300 27.93 -20.86 12.95
C ARG A 300 28.88 -21.98 13.38
N VAL A 301 30.18 -21.83 13.11
CA VAL A 301 31.21 -22.82 13.51
C VAL A 301 31.43 -22.81 15.03
N ARG A 302 31.27 -21.67 15.72
CA ARG A 302 31.30 -21.61 17.20
C ARG A 302 30.09 -22.25 17.89
N CYS A 303 28.99 -22.52 17.18
CA CYS A 303 27.79 -23.12 17.74
C CYS A 303 27.76 -24.66 17.64
N CYS A 304 28.85 -25.31 17.21
CA CYS A 304 29.00 -26.75 17.36
C CYS A 304 29.68 -27.03 18.71
N PRO A 305 29.02 -27.70 19.68
CA PRO A 305 29.70 -28.12 20.88
C PRO A 305 30.74 -29.18 20.51
N VAL A 306 32.00 -28.90 20.81
CA VAL A 306 33.04 -29.93 20.84
C VAL A 306 32.69 -30.82 22.03
N GLY A 307 32.02 -31.95 21.75
CA GLY A 307 31.67 -32.92 22.77
C GLY A 307 32.91 -33.64 23.28
N GLU A 308 33.21 -33.46 24.56
CA GLU A 308 34.16 -34.29 25.30
C GLU A 308 33.71 -35.76 25.28
N ALA A 309 34.64 -36.65 24.96
CA ALA A 309 34.43 -38.09 25.00
C ALA A 309 34.49 -38.58 26.46
N GLY A 310 33.40 -39.18 26.95
CA GLY A 310 33.28 -39.81 28.27
C GLY A 310 32.43 -41.08 28.23
N VAL A 311 33.12 -42.21 28.07
CA VAL A 311 32.86 -43.61 28.47
C VAL A 311 31.49 -44.01 29.07
N GLY A 312 30.89 -45.09 28.52
CA GLY A 312 30.00 -46.01 29.26
C GLY A 312 29.03 -46.83 28.37
N PRO A 313 29.11 -48.18 28.30
CA PRO A 313 28.31 -49.00 27.40
C PRO A 313 27.09 -49.64 28.09
N GLY A 314 25.97 -49.82 27.36
CA GLY A 314 24.88 -50.67 27.86
C GLY A 314 23.62 -50.79 26.99
N ALA A 315 23.39 -52.02 26.50
CA ALA A 315 22.10 -52.64 26.13
C ALA A 315 21.34 -52.08 24.89
N ARG A 316 21.35 -52.78 23.74
CA ARG A 316 20.50 -53.92 23.32
C ARG A 316 19.04 -53.53 23.00
N GLY A 317 18.62 -53.78 21.76
CA GLY A 317 17.24 -54.18 21.44
C GLY A 317 16.71 -53.67 20.10
N ALA A 318 16.52 -54.61 19.16
CA ALA A 318 15.63 -54.65 17.98
C ALA A 318 14.65 -53.47 17.79
N GLY A 319 14.46 -52.89 16.60
CA GLY A 319 14.32 -53.51 15.29
C GLY A 319 12.85 -53.42 14.88
N ASP A 320 12.51 -52.56 13.90
CA ASP A 320 11.66 -52.93 12.76
C ASP A 320 11.61 -51.79 11.72
N CYS A 321 11.45 -52.17 10.46
CA CYS A 321 11.45 -51.31 9.28
C CYS A 321 10.03 -50.85 8.92
N GLY A 322 9.91 -49.63 8.38
CA GLY A 322 8.69 -49.13 7.73
C GLY A 322 8.91 -47.76 7.09
N GLU A 323 8.75 -47.69 5.77
CA GLU A 323 8.97 -46.54 4.87
C GLU A 323 7.96 -45.37 5.04
N PRO A 324 8.18 -44.21 4.36
CA PRO A 324 7.77 -42.89 4.85
C PRO A 324 6.51 -42.30 4.18
N GLU A 325 5.77 -41.47 4.92
CA GLU A 325 4.89 -40.45 4.34
C GLU A 325 4.96 -39.11 5.12
N ALA A 326 5.29 -38.07 4.35
CA ALA A 326 4.92 -36.65 4.45
C ALA A 326 4.75 -35.96 5.83
N ALA A 327 5.65 -34.99 6.11
CA ALA A 327 5.27 -33.58 6.37
C ALA A 327 6.52 -32.76 6.73
N ALA A 328 6.95 -31.90 5.82
CA ALA A 328 7.95 -30.87 6.09
C ALA A 328 7.29 -29.71 6.85
N THR A 329 7.44 -29.69 8.17
CA THR A 329 7.17 -28.53 9.02
C THR A 329 8.50 -27.82 9.31
N PHE A 330 8.61 -26.55 8.93
CA PHE A 330 9.72 -25.68 9.31
C PHE A 330 9.74 -25.48 10.84
N PRO A 331 10.88 -25.61 11.54
CA PRO A 331 10.92 -25.36 12.97
C PRO A 331 11.03 -23.86 13.27
N LEU A 332 10.06 -23.37 14.05
CA LEU A 332 10.12 -22.12 14.80
C LEU A 332 11.18 -22.23 15.91
N CYS A 333 12.16 -21.33 15.93
CA CYS A 333 13.00 -21.11 17.11
C CYS A 333 12.19 -20.40 18.20
N VAL A 334 11.80 -21.16 19.23
CA VAL A 334 11.30 -20.64 20.51
C VAL A 334 12.50 -20.37 21.41
N LEU A 335 12.71 -19.11 21.77
CA LEU A 335 13.65 -18.71 22.84
C LEU A 335 13.09 -19.18 24.19
N ARG A 336 13.61 -20.29 24.72
CA ARG A 336 13.47 -20.68 26.12
C ARG A 336 14.62 -20.08 26.92
N GLY A 337 14.29 -19.33 27.97
CA GLY A 337 15.25 -18.86 28.97
C GLY A 337 15.89 -20.03 29.74
N PRO A 338 17.08 -19.82 30.33
CA PRO A 338 17.84 -20.89 30.98
C PRO A 338 17.21 -21.31 32.32
N PRO A 339 17.26 -22.61 32.68
CA PRO A 339 16.82 -23.09 33.98
C PRO A 339 17.90 -22.90 35.06
N ASP A 340 17.43 -22.95 36.29
CA ASP A 340 18.08 -22.61 37.56
C ASP A 340 19.39 -23.35 37.87
N ALA A 341 20.36 -22.59 38.41
CA ALA A 341 21.43 -23.10 39.25
C ALA A 341 21.25 -22.52 40.66
N GLY A 342 21.01 -23.41 41.62
CA GLY A 342 20.68 -23.07 43.00
C GLY A 342 21.87 -22.70 43.89
N ALA A 343 21.55 -21.81 44.84
CA ALA A 343 22.03 -21.72 46.23
C ALA A 343 23.49 -21.32 46.52
N ALA A 344 23.67 -20.07 47.00
CA ALA A 344 24.18 -19.82 48.35
C ALA A 344 24.03 -18.33 48.77
N HIS A 345 23.23 -18.14 49.82
CA HIS A 345 23.23 -17.11 50.88
C HIS A 345 23.63 -15.65 50.61
N CYS A 346 22.67 -14.73 50.82
CA CYS A 346 22.84 -13.54 51.68
C CYS A 346 21.47 -12.99 52.16
N PRO A 347 21.36 -12.44 53.39
CA PRO A 347 20.10 -12.03 54.04
C PRO A 347 19.72 -10.56 53.75
N PRO A 348 18.52 -10.08 54.20
CA PRO A 348 17.85 -8.92 53.61
C PRO A 348 18.08 -7.60 54.36
N ALA A 349 17.52 -6.53 53.76
CA ALA A 349 16.94 -5.35 54.40
C ALA A 349 17.62 -3.98 54.17
N LEU A 350 16.80 -3.07 53.61
CA LEU A 350 16.49 -1.71 54.09
C LEU A 350 17.63 -0.74 54.43
N GLY A 351 17.56 0.44 53.79
CA GLY A 351 17.73 1.70 54.54
C GLY A 351 18.69 2.74 53.97
N ALA A 352 18.09 3.83 53.48
CA ALA A 352 18.50 5.22 53.71
C ALA A 352 19.83 5.78 53.14
N ARG A 353 19.64 6.75 52.23
CA ARG A 353 20.20 8.13 52.23
C ARG A 353 21.58 8.36 52.89
N ARG A 354 22.53 8.93 52.12
CA ARG A 354 22.92 10.37 52.20
C ARG A 354 24.10 10.73 51.28
N VAL A 355 23.88 11.85 50.60
CA VAL A 355 24.77 12.92 50.09
C VAL A 355 26.10 13.10 50.86
N TYR A 356 27.22 13.41 50.16
CA TYR A 356 28.04 14.65 50.31
C TYR A 356 29.30 14.69 49.39
N ASN A 357 29.42 15.80 48.63
CA ASN A 357 30.57 16.64 48.22
C ASN A 357 31.96 16.08 47.81
N ALA A 358 32.38 16.38 46.55
CA ALA A 358 33.38 17.41 46.09
C ALA A 358 34.78 17.54 46.81
N PRO A 359 35.79 18.33 46.33
CA PRO A 359 36.32 18.72 44.98
C PRO A 359 37.90 18.92 44.92
N LEU A 360 38.40 19.66 43.90
CA LEU A 360 39.65 20.52 43.82
C LEU A 360 41.01 19.86 43.43
N GLN A 361 42.04 20.48 42.79
CA GLN A 361 42.32 21.67 41.94
C GLN A 361 43.87 21.72 41.69
N GLY A 362 44.37 22.43 40.64
CA GLY A 362 45.75 23.00 40.53
C GLY A 362 46.56 22.64 39.26
N LEU A 363 46.74 23.53 38.25
CA LEU A 363 47.84 24.54 38.01
C LEU A 363 49.21 23.87 37.68
N THR A 364 50.06 24.20 36.68
CA THR A 364 50.33 25.39 35.82
C THR A 364 51.46 25.11 34.78
N GLN A 365 51.63 26.02 33.78
CA GLN A 365 52.85 26.43 33.03
C GLN A 365 53.19 25.90 31.61
N ALA A 366 52.74 26.68 30.60
CA ALA A 366 53.48 27.51 29.62
C ALA A 366 54.57 26.99 28.61
N ALA A 367 54.33 27.39 27.33
CA ALA A 367 55.25 27.75 26.22
C ALA A 367 55.99 26.61 25.45
N SER A 368 56.15 26.58 24.11
CA SER A 368 55.88 27.53 23.00
C SER A 368 56.10 26.83 21.63
N HIS A 369 55.40 27.34 20.59
CA HIS A 369 55.73 27.37 19.14
C HIS A 369 55.62 26.12 18.21
N ALA A 370 54.51 26.10 17.46
CA ALA A 370 54.42 26.28 15.99
C ALA A 370 54.28 25.07 15.01
N VAL A 371 53.32 25.30 14.08
CA VAL A 371 53.12 24.76 12.71
C VAL A 371 52.17 23.56 12.51
N ARG A 372 50.88 23.93 12.33
CA ARG A 372 49.87 23.44 11.35
C ARG A 372 50.03 22.03 10.72
N ALA A 373 49.11 21.13 11.09
CA ALA A 373 48.39 20.25 10.17
C ALA A 373 46.96 20.02 10.70
N ARG A 374 45.94 20.37 9.90
CA ARG A 374 44.52 20.19 10.24
C ARG A 374 44.14 18.72 10.04
N VAL A 375 43.81 18.04 11.14
CA VAL A 375 43.00 16.81 11.13
C VAL A 375 41.73 17.14 11.90
N CYS A 376 40.59 17.17 11.22
CA CYS A 376 39.27 17.14 11.85
C CYS A 376 38.67 15.76 11.60
N CYS A 377 38.52 15.00 12.68
CA CYS A 377 37.66 13.82 12.69
C CYS A 377 36.19 14.25 12.49
N PRO A 378 35.35 13.46 11.80
CA PRO A 378 33.93 13.77 11.63
C PRO A 378 33.16 13.55 12.93
N ALA A 379 32.36 14.53 13.31
CA ALA A 379 31.40 14.46 14.40
C ALA A 379 30.26 13.49 14.06
N ALA A 380 29.95 12.62 15.02
CA ALA A 380 28.73 11.82 15.05
C ALA A 380 27.54 12.71 15.44
N GLU A 381 26.44 12.67 14.68
CA GLU A 381 25.17 13.26 15.09
C GLU A 381 23.98 12.50 14.48
N SER A 382 23.18 11.89 15.36
CA SER A 382 21.70 11.94 15.43
C SER A 382 21.08 10.62 15.92
N GLN A 383 20.94 10.49 17.25
CA GLN A 383 19.92 9.67 17.88
C GLN A 383 18.63 10.51 18.03
N PRO A 384 17.42 9.89 18.00
CA PRO A 384 16.15 10.63 18.04
C PRO A 384 15.84 11.15 19.44
N ALA A 385 15.45 12.43 19.52
CA ALA A 385 15.05 13.08 20.76
C ALA A 385 13.69 12.54 21.27
N ALA A 386 13.66 12.15 22.54
CA ALA A 386 12.44 11.84 23.29
C ALA A 386 11.55 13.11 23.48
N PRO A 387 10.22 12.96 23.63
CA PRO A 387 9.34 14.11 23.83
C PRO A 387 9.38 14.57 25.30
N CYS A 388 9.85 15.79 25.54
CA CYS A 388 9.68 16.48 26.82
C CYS A 388 8.20 16.87 26.99
N ALA A 389 7.52 16.23 27.94
CA ALA A 389 6.28 16.71 28.51
C ALA A 389 6.58 17.97 29.36
N ALA A 390 6.08 19.12 28.93
CA ALA A 390 6.14 20.34 29.73
C ALA A 390 4.96 20.38 30.72
N ALA A 391 5.25 20.13 31.99
CA ALA A 391 4.36 20.40 33.10
C ALA A 391 4.16 21.92 33.25
N ALA A 392 2.90 22.36 33.34
CA ALA A 392 2.55 23.74 33.62
C ALA A 392 2.66 24.03 35.13
N SER A 393 3.45 25.04 35.51
CA SER A 393 3.39 25.67 36.83
C SER A 393 2.95 27.14 36.67
N PRO A 394 2.02 27.66 37.49
CA PRO A 394 1.49 29.01 37.31
C PRO A 394 2.15 29.99 38.28
N THR A 395 3.14 30.77 37.84
CA THR A 395 3.54 32.02 38.51
C THR A 395 4.19 32.97 37.50
N GLY A 396 3.66 34.19 37.39
CA GLY A 396 3.90 35.08 36.26
C GLY A 396 5.13 35.99 36.33
N ALA A 397 5.53 36.47 35.14
CA ALA A 397 6.09 37.79 34.88
C ALA A 397 6.11 38.03 33.35
N PRO A 398 5.80 39.25 32.84
CA PRO A 398 5.76 39.52 31.41
C PRO A 398 7.15 39.93 30.88
N CYS A 399 7.77 39.10 30.05
CA CYS A 399 8.96 39.52 29.31
C CYS A 399 8.57 40.36 28.08
N ARG A 400 8.77 41.68 28.18
CA ARG A 400 8.71 42.63 27.07
C ARG A 400 9.79 42.34 26.03
N GLY A 401 9.38 42.20 24.77
CA GLY A 401 10.02 42.76 23.58
C GLY A 401 11.51 42.44 23.34
N ARG A 402 11.77 41.34 22.63
CA ARG A 402 12.76 41.30 21.54
C ARG A 402 12.16 40.57 20.35
N SER A 403 12.12 41.24 19.22
CA SER A 403 11.81 40.67 17.91
C SER A 403 12.68 39.44 17.66
N CYS A 404 12.08 38.35 17.22
CA CYS A 404 12.77 37.08 16.92
C CYS A 404 13.33 37.10 15.48
N PRO A 405 14.65 37.22 15.26
CA PRO A 405 15.26 37.00 13.94
C PRO A 405 15.34 35.50 13.56
N ALA A 406 14.91 34.58 14.43
CA ALA A 406 15.04 33.14 14.25
C ALA A 406 14.14 32.57 13.11
N SER A 407 13.00 33.19 12.84
CA SER A 407 12.06 32.76 11.78
C SER A 407 12.65 32.93 10.37
N GLU A 408 13.23 34.11 10.10
CA GLU A 408 13.74 34.45 8.76
C GLU A 408 15.02 33.67 8.40
N ALA A 409 15.89 33.44 9.39
CA ALA A 409 17.12 32.65 9.22
C ALA A 409 16.84 31.16 8.98
N THR A 410 15.76 30.62 9.56
CA THR A 410 15.34 29.22 9.36
C THR A 410 14.66 29.05 8.00
N MET A 411 13.89 30.06 7.56
CA MET A 411 13.24 30.06 6.24
C MET A 411 14.26 30.09 5.10
N LYS A 412 15.30 30.93 5.16
CA LYS A 412 16.37 30.98 4.14
C LYS A 412 17.15 29.67 4.04
N LYS A 413 17.32 28.95 5.16
CA LYS A 413 17.98 27.63 5.18
C LYS A 413 17.16 26.53 4.48
N GLU A 414 15.83 26.57 4.54
CA GLU A 414 14.97 25.55 3.91
C GLU A 414 15.06 25.61 2.38
N VAL A 415 14.84 26.80 1.78
CA VAL A 415 14.81 26.97 0.31
C VAL A 415 16.20 26.95 -0.33
N CYS A 416 17.28 27.04 0.45
CA CYS A 416 18.63 26.77 -0.06
C CYS A 416 19.00 25.28 -0.03
N SER A 417 18.14 24.40 0.49
CA SER A 417 18.45 22.97 0.59
C SER A 417 18.18 22.22 -0.71
N VAL A 418 19.07 21.29 -1.06
CA VAL A 418 18.89 20.39 -2.22
C VAL A 418 17.63 19.54 -2.06
N ALA A 419 17.30 19.12 -0.83
CA ALA A 419 16.10 18.35 -0.54
C ALA A 419 14.81 19.12 -0.90
N PHE A 420 14.77 20.43 -0.65
CA PHE A 420 13.64 21.27 -1.04
C PHE A 420 13.43 21.26 -2.56
N PHE A 421 14.47 21.54 -3.34
CA PHE A 421 14.35 21.56 -4.81
C PHE A 421 14.05 20.18 -5.41
N ARG A 422 14.59 19.10 -4.83
CA ARG A 422 14.21 17.72 -5.19
C ARG A 422 12.72 17.49 -5.00
N ALA A 423 12.17 17.95 -3.90
CA ALA A 423 10.76 17.79 -3.59
C ALA A 423 9.86 18.63 -4.51
N VAL A 424 10.25 19.87 -4.83
CA VAL A 424 9.56 20.72 -5.81
C VAL A 424 9.58 20.08 -7.20
N PHE A 425 10.73 19.55 -7.63
CA PHE A 425 10.85 18.84 -8.90
C PHE A 425 10.03 17.55 -8.93
N ALA A 426 9.96 16.81 -7.82
CA ALA A 426 9.12 15.63 -7.69
C ALA A 426 7.62 15.98 -7.86
N GLU A 427 7.13 17.07 -7.25
CA GLU A 427 5.74 17.53 -7.43
C GLU A 427 5.44 17.93 -8.89
N PHE A 428 6.37 18.61 -9.56
CA PHE A 428 6.27 18.93 -10.99
C PHE A 428 6.18 17.65 -11.83
N LEU A 429 7.13 16.74 -11.66
CA LEU A 429 7.24 15.51 -12.44
C LEU A 429 6.02 14.59 -12.21
N ALA A 430 5.60 14.45 -10.96
CA ALA A 430 4.44 13.65 -10.59
C ALA A 430 3.17 14.22 -11.25
N THR A 431 2.95 15.53 -11.15
CA THR A 431 1.75 16.17 -11.72
C THR A 431 1.76 16.12 -13.25
N LEU A 432 2.93 16.24 -13.88
CA LEU A 432 3.10 16.06 -15.33
C LEU A 432 2.64 14.66 -15.77
N ILE A 433 3.19 13.61 -15.16
CA ILE A 433 2.87 12.22 -15.50
C ILE A 433 1.39 11.92 -15.20
N PHE A 434 0.88 12.39 -14.05
CA PHE A 434 -0.51 12.23 -13.66
C PHE A 434 -1.47 12.81 -14.72
N VAL A 435 -1.24 14.06 -15.13
CA VAL A 435 -2.11 14.74 -16.11
C VAL A 435 -1.96 14.12 -17.50
N PHE A 436 -0.74 13.75 -17.91
CA PHE A 436 -0.49 13.09 -19.18
C PHE A 436 -1.27 11.76 -19.31
N LEU A 437 -1.14 10.87 -18.32
CA LEU A 437 -1.79 9.55 -18.34
C LEU A 437 -3.29 9.63 -18.08
N GLY A 438 -3.69 10.43 -17.08
CA GLY A 438 -5.10 10.62 -16.71
C GLY A 438 -5.92 11.16 -17.87
N LEU A 439 -5.52 12.32 -18.44
CA LEU A 439 -6.24 12.91 -19.57
C LEU A 439 -6.17 12.03 -20.82
N GLY A 440 -5.03 11.37 -21.06
CA GLY A 440 -4.86 10.47 -22.20
C GLY A 440 -5.87 9.32 -22.19
N SER A 441 -6.10 8.73 -21.02
CA SER A 441 -7.09 7.66 -20.84
C SER A 441 -8.54 8.11 -21.04
N ALA A 442 -8.80 9.42 -20.99
CA ALA A 442 -10.12 10.03 -21.11
C ALA A 442 -10.40 10.63 -22.51
N LEU A 443 -9.44 10.57 -23.44
CA LEU A 443 -9.65 11.04 -24.81
C LEU A 443 -10.67 10.14 -25.54
N LYS A 444 -11.39 10.73 -26.50
CA LYS A 444 -12.40 10.01 -27.29
C LYS A 444 -11.72 9.30 -28.46
N TRP A 445 -11.20 8.10 -28.19
CA TRP A 445 -10.47 7.31 -29.16
C TRP A 445 -11.40 6.69 -30.22
N PRO A 446 -11.08 6.81 -31.52
CA PRO A 446 -11.88 6.18 -32.59
C PRO A 446 -11.94 4.66 -32.51
N SER A 447 -10.89 4.02 -32.01
CA SER A 447 -10.78 2.56 -31.86
C SER A 447 -11.65 2.00 -30.75
N ALA A 448 -11.78 2.71 -29.63
CA ALA A 448 -12.60 2.28 -28.50
C ALA A 448 -12.89 3.48 -27.59
N LEU A 449 -14.17 3.81 -27.40
CA LEU A 449 -14.55 4.86 -26.46
C LEU A 449 -14.22 4.43 -25.02
N PRO A 450 -13.57 5.29 -24.21
CA PRO A 450 -13.22 4.94 -22.86
C PRO A 450 -14.48 4.83 -21.99
N SER A 451 -14.56 3.76 -21.20
CA SER A 451 -15.61 3.62 -20.18
C SER A 451 -15.31 4.49 -18.95
N ILE A 452 -16.35 4.87 -18.20
CA ILE A 452 -16.18 5.64 -16.96
C ILE A 452 -15.32 4.88 -15.95
N LEU A 453 -15.48 3.55 -15.86
CA LEU A 453 -14.66 2.70 -15.02
C LEU A 453 -13.18 2.74 -15.42
N GLN A 454 -12.89 2.68 -16.73
CA GLN A 454 -11.53 2.81 -17.26
C GLN A 454 -10.90 4.15 -16.88
N ILE A 455 -11.63 5.25 -17.10
CA ILE A 455 -11.15 6.60 -16.77
C ILE A 455 -10.88 6.71 -15.26
N ALA A 456 -11.84 6.28 -14.43
CA ALA A 456 -11.72 6.35 -12.98
C ALA A 456 -10.53 5.55 -12.44
N LEU A 457 -10.29 4.34 -12.99
CA LEU A 457 -9.13 3.54 -12.64
C LEU A 457 -7.82 4.17 -13.12
N ALA A 458 -7.77 4.74 -14.32
CA ALA A 458 -6.57 5.43 -14.80
C ALA A 458 -6.16 6.58 -13.90
N PHE A 459 -7.10 7.48 -13.55
CA PHE A 459 -6.81 8.60 -12.66
C PHE A 459 -6.39 8.15 -11.25
N GLY A 460 -7.07 7.15 -10.68
CA GLY A 460 -6.74 6.67 -9.34
C GLY A 460 -5.44 5.87 -9.27
N LEU A 461 -5.20 4.96 -10.22
CA LEU A 461 -3.94 4.22 -10.29
C LEU A 461 -2.76 5.14 -10.63
N ALA A 462 -2.97 6.20 -11.42
CA ALA A 462 -1.94 7.23 -11.62
C ALA A 462 -1.52 7.89 -10.30
N ILE A 463 -2.48 8.39 -9.51
CA ILE A 463 -2.16 8.97 -8.21
C ILE A 463 -1.53 7.93 -7.28
N GLY A 464 -2.09 6.73 -7.16
CA GLY A 464 -1.56 5.70 -6.27
C GLY A 464 -0.13 5.29 -6.61
N THR A 465 0.16 5.05 -7.89
CA THR A 465 1.52 4.68 -8.34
C THR A 465 2.51 5.83 -8.19
N LEU A 466 2.09 7.08 -8.40
CA LEU A 466 2.95 8.26 -8.24
C LEU A 466 3.18 8.64 -6.78
N VAL A 467 2.19 8.47 -5.89
CA VAL A 467 2.38 8.59 -4.43
C VAL A 467 3.36 7.52 -3.97
N GLN A 468 3.22 6.28 -4.44
CA GLN A 468 4.20 5.22 -4.16
C GLN A 468 5.59 5.63 -4.68
N ALA A 469 5.69 6.15 -5.91
CA ALA A 469 6.98 6.46 -6.51
C ALA A 469 7.69 7.67 -5.88
N LEU A 470 6.96 8.76 -5.61
CA LEU A 470 7.52 10.08 -5.33
C LEU A 470 7.11 10.64 -3.95
N GLY A 471 6.18 9.98 -3.25
CA GLY A 471 5.72 10.36 -1.91
C GLY A 471 6.85 10.53 -0.89
N PRO A 472 7.83 9.62 -0.82
CA PRO A 472 8.98 9.78 0.08
C PRO A 472 9.92 10.95 -0.23
N VAL A 473 9.78 11.58 -1.40
CA VAL A 473 10.56 12.76 -1.76
C VAL A 473 9.81 14.04 -1.40
N SER A 474 8.52 14.14 -1.73
CA SER A 474 7.75 15.39 -1.60
C SER A 474 6.50 15.32 -0.72
N GLY A 475 6.13 14.14 -0.24
CA GLY A 475 4.80 13.86 0.33
C GLY A 475 3.76 13.45 -0.73
N GLY A 476 4.05 13.65 -2.02
CA GLY A 476 3.19 13.22 -3.12
C GLY A 476 1.84 13.93 -3.14
N HIS A 477 1.83 15.26 -3.13
CA HIS A 477 0.59 16.02 -3.04
C HIS A 477 -0.15 16.06 -4.38
N MET A 478 0.57 16.37 -5.47
CA MET A 478 0.08 16.43 -6.87
C MET A 478 -1.18 17.27 -7.08
N ASN A 479 -1.60 18.03 -6.08
CA ASN A 479 -2.91 18.66 -5.98
C ASN A 479 -2.82 19.91 -5.08
N PRO A 480 -3.10 21.10 -5.63
CA PRO A 480 -3.09 22.34 -4.86
C PRO A 480 -4.04 22.33 -3.66
N ALA A 481 -5.21 21.69 -3.78
CA ALA A 481 -6.19 21.61 -2.70
C ALA A 481 -5.67 20.75 -1.53
N ILE A 482 -4.97 19.65 -1.82
CA ILE A 482 -4.34 18.80 -0.79
C ILE A 482 -3.15 19.52 -0.15
N THR A 483 -2.34 20.22 -0.95
CA THR A 483 -1.23 21.02 -0.42
C THR A 483 -1.74 22.10 0.55
N LEU A 484 -2.84 22.77 0.20
CA LEU A 484 -3.50 23.74 1.08
C LEU A 484 -4.08 23.08 2.33
N ALA A 485 -4.70 21.91 2.21
CA ALA A 485 -5.23 21.17 3.35
C ALA A 485 -4.11 20.79 4.35
N LEU A 486 -2.97 20.34 3.85
CA LEU A 486 -1.80 20.01 4.68
C LEU A 486 -1.16 21.27 5.28
N PHE A 487 -1.22 22.41 4.60
CA PHE A 487 -0.79 23.71 5.15
C PHE A 487 -1.67 24.15 6.32
N VAL A 488 -2.99 24.09 6.17
CA VAL A 488 -3.95 24.36 7.26
C VAL A 488 -3.79 23.36 8.40
N GLY A 489 -3.46 22.11 8.08
CA GLY A 489 -3.11 21.07 9.05
C GLY A 489 -1.73 21.24 9.72
N ASN A 490 -1.01 22.33 9.42
CA ASN A 490 0.33 22.65 9.93
C ASN A 490 1.37 21.53 9.67
N GLN A 491 1.24 20.80 8.56
CA GLN A 491 2.17 19.75 8.14
C GLN A 491 3.20 20.21 7.11
N ILE A 492 3.01 21.40 6.52
CA ILE A 492 3.87 21.96 5.48
C ILE A 492 4.05 23.47 5.70
N SER A 493 5.22 24.03 5.37
CA SER A 493 5.49 25.47 5.47
C SER A 493 4.79 26.28 4.36
N LEU A 494 4.53 27.58 4.61
CA LEU A 494 3.92 28.47 3.61
C LEU A 494 4.75 28.55 2.33
N LEU A 495 6.07 28.63 2.46
CA LEU A 495 6.96 28.73 1.31
C LEU A 495 6.88 27.46 0.45
N ARG A 496 6.99 26.29 1.08
CA ARG A 496 6.86 25.01 0.38
C ARG A 496 5.49 24.84 -0.26
N THR A 497 4.43 25.32 0.39
CA THR A 497 3.07 25.36 -0.17
C THR A 497 3.05 26.12 -1.49
N VAL A 498 3.60 27.34 -1.52
CA VAL A 498 3.64 28.17 -2.73
C VAL A 498 4.42 27.48 -3.86
N PHE A 499 5.62 26.97 -3.57
CA PHE A 499 6.45 26.30 -4.58
C PHE A 499 5.82 24.98 -5.08
N TYR A 500 5.17 24.20 -4.21
CA TYR A 500 4.47 22.98 -4.62
C TYR A 500 3.29 23.30 -5.53
N VAL A 501 2.47 24.29 -5.19
CA VAL A 501 1.35 24.71 -6.03
C VAL A 501 1.86 25.15 -7.41
N VAL A 502 2.90 26.00 -7.47
CA VAL A 502 3.48 26.42 -8.77
C VAL A 502 4.01 25.23 -9.56
N ALA A 503 4.75 24.31 -8.92
CA ALA A 503 5.27 23.11 -9.56
C ALA A 503 4.15 22.21 -10.11
N GLN A 504 3.08 22.02 -9.34
CA GLN A 504 1.91 21.22 -9.74
C GLN A 504 1.21 21.86 -10.94
N LEU A 505 0.97 23.18 -10.92
CA LEU A 505 0.33 23.89 -12.05
C LEU A 505 1.20 23.80 -13.32
N MET A 506 2.51 24.02 -13.21
CA MET A 506 3.44 23.90 -14.34
C MET A 506 3.52 22.47 -14.85
N GLY A 507 3.53 21.48 -13.96
CA GLY A 507 3.51 20.06 -14.30
C GLY A 507 2.25 19.71 -15.09
N ALA A 508 1.08 20.16 -14.62
CA ALA A 508 -0.18 19.94 -15.29
C ALA A 508 -0.26 20.57 -16.69
N ILE A 509 0.20 21.81 -16.84
CA ILE A 509 0.27 22.49 -18.16
C ILE A 509 1.20 21.73 -19.10
N THR A 510 2.36 21.30 -18.61
CA THR A 510 3.35 20.56 -19.41
C THR A 510 2.80 19.19 -19.83
N GLY A 511 2.21 18.43 -18.91
CA GLY A 511 1.62 17.12 -19.19
C GLY A 511 0.48 17.20 -20.20
N ALA A 512 -0.41 18.19 -20.05
CA ALA A 512 -1.48 18.45 -21.02
C ALA A 512 -0.93 18.91 -22.38
N GLY A 513 0.09 19.76 -22.40
CA GLY A 513 0.71 20.26 -23.63
C GLY A 513 1.39 19.14 -24.43
N ILE A 514 2.11 18.25 -23.75
CA ILE A 514 2.69 17.04 -24.36
C ILE A 514 1.57 16.16 -24.93
N LEU A 515 0.53 15.87 -24.16
CA LEU A 515 -0.60 15.09 -24.65
C LEU A 515 -1.28 15.74 -25.85
N TYR A 516 -1.47 17.05 -25.86
CA TYR A 516 -2.05 17.78 -26.99
C TYR A 516 -1.21 17.62 -28.27
N GLY A 517 0.11 17.72 -28.16
CA GLY A 517 1.03 17.51 -29.29
C GLY A 517 1.04 16.06 -29.81
N LEU A 518 0.88 15.08 -28.90
CA LEU A 518 0.94 13.67 -29.23
C LEU A 518 -0.40 13.09 -29.69
N ALA A 519 -1.52 13.58 -29.18
CA ALA A 519 -2.85 13.07 -29.51
C ALA A 519 -3.18 13.34 -30.99
N PRO A 520 -3.60 12.32 -31.76
CA PRO A 520 -4.00 12.49 -33.14
C PRO A 520 -5.26 13.36 -33.23
N LEU A 521 -5.39 14.13 -34.32
CA LEU A 521 -6.42 15.18 -34.46
C LEU A 521 -7.85 14.67 -34.28
N ASN A 522 -8.10 13.42 -34.68
CA ASN A 522 -9.39 12.74 -34.55
C ASN A 522 -9.74 12.34 -33.11
N ALA A 523 -8.75 12.12 -32.23
CA ALA A 523 -8.96 11.74 -30.83
C ALA A 523 -8.82 12.92 -29.84
N ARG A 524 -8.09 13.96 -30.25
CA ARG A 524 -7.68 15.10 -29.41
C ARG A 524 -8.87 15.80 -28.74
N GLY A 525 -9.97 15.99 -29.47
CA GLY A 525 -11.21 16.57 -28.94
C GLY A 525 -10.98 17.86 -28.13
N ASN A 526 -11.55 17.89 -26.92
CA ASN A 526 -11.33 18.97 -25.94
C ASN A 526 -10.23 18.66 -24.92
N LEU A 527 -9.37 17.66 -25.17
CA LEU A 527 -8.31 17.21 -24.27
C LEU A 527 -8.80 16.82 -22.86
N ALA A 528 -10.03 16.31 -22.77
CA ALA A 528 -10.68 15.95 -21.50
C ALA A 528 -10.73 17.11 -20.48
N VAL A 529 -10.80 18.36 -20.96
CA VAL A 529 -11.09 19.53 -20.12
C VAL A 529 -12.44 19.32 -19.42
N ASN A 530 -12.47 19.60 -18.12
CA ASN A 530 -13.68 19.46 -17.31
C ASN A 530 -14.76 20.42 -17.78
N ALA A 531 -15.97 19.89 -17.84
CA ALA A 531 -17.14 20.63 -18.26
C ALA A 531 -18.32 20.19 -17.41
N LEU A 532 -19.20 21.14 -17.12
CA LEU A 532 -20.48 20.84 -16.53
C LEU A 532 -21.30 20.01 -17.51
N ASN A 533 -21.96 18.98 -17.01
CA ASN A 533 -23.01 18.31 -17.78
C ASN A 533 -24.13 19.33 -18.09
N ASN A 534 -24.73 19.25 -19.28
CA ASN A 534 -25.67 20.24 -19.82
C ASN A 534 -26.85 20.56 -18.88
N ASN A 535 -27.16 19.68 -17.93
CA ASN A 535 -28.27 19.80 -16.99
C ASN A 535 -27.83 19.98 -15.53
N THR A 536 -26.54 20.20 -15.27
CA THR A 536 -25.97 20.43 -13.92
C THR A 536 -25.70 21.92 -13.72
N THR A 537 -26.25 22.51 -12.65
CA THR A 537 -26.02 23.93 -12.34
C THR A 537 -24.64 24.14 -11.69
N PRO A 538 -24.06 25.36 -11.76
CA PRO A 538 -22.80 25.67 -11.07
C PRO A 538 -22.83 25.39 -9.56
N GLY A 539 -23.95 25.69 -8.89
CA GLY A 539 -24.11 25.39 -7.46
C GLY A 539 -24.12 23.89 -7.15
N GLN A 540 -24.78 23.07 -7.99
CA GLN A 540 -24.74 21.61 -7.86
C GLN A 540 -23.32 21.08 -8.05
N ALA A 541 -22.61 21.59 -9.05
CA ALA A 541 -21.23 21.24 -9.33
C ALA A 541 -20.28 21.59 -8.17
N MET A 542 -20.45 22.77 -7.57
CA MET A 542 -19.67 23.21 -6.41
C MET A 542 -19.82 22.24 -5.24
N VAL A 543 -21.05 21.83 -4.92
CA VAL A 543 -21.31 20.88 -3.81
C VAL A 543 -20.71 19.51 -4.11
N VAL A 544 -20.83 19.02 -5.35
CA VAL A 544 -20.20 17.76 -5.76
C VAL A 544 -18.68 17.84 -5.59
N GLU A 545 -18.02 18.84 -6.16
CA GLU A 545 -16.56 18.99 -6.08
C GLU A 545 -16.06 19.19 -4.63
N LEU A 546 -16.85 19.85 -3.78
CA LEU A 546 -16.57 19.96 -2.35
C LEU A 546 -16.59 18.59 -1.67
N ILE A 547 -17.61 17.76 -1.91
CA ILE A 547 -17.71 16.40 -1.34
C ILE A 547 -16.58 15.51 -1.85
N LEU A 548 -16.28 15.56 -3.15
CA LEU A 548 -15.23 14.74 -3.77
C LEU A 548 -13.82 15.11 -3.27
N THR A 549 -13.55 16.41 -3.07
CA THR A 549 -12.26 16.87 -2.54
C THR A 549 -12.16 16.60 -1.04
N PHE A 550 -13.27 16.78 -0.29
CA PHE A 550 -13.36 16.45 1.13
C PHE A 550 -13.06 14.97 1.39
N GLN A 551 -13.66 14.06 0.62
CA GLN A 551 -13.42 12.62 0.82
C GLN A 551 -11.96 12.24 0.53
N LEU A 552 -11.33 12.86 -0.47
CA LEU A 552 -9.92 12.62 -0.79
C LEU A 552 -9.01 13.11 0.34
N ALA A 553 -9.22 14.34 0.81
CA ALA A 553 -8.44 14.92 1.90
C ALA A 553 -8.58 14.08 3.19
N LEU A 554 -9.80 13.65 3.51
CA LEU A 554 -10.05 12.77 4.66
C LEU A 554 -9.34 11.43 4.53
N CYS A 555 -9.38 10.82 3.34
CA CYS A 555 -8.66 9.59 3.04
C CYS A 555 -7.15 9.76 3.25
N ILE A 556 -6.56 10.85 2.75
CA ILE A 556 -5.13 11.17 2.92
C ILE A 556 -4.79 11.30 4.40
N PHE A 557 -5.48 12.18 5.15
CA PHE A 557 -5.21 12.36 6.58
C PHE A 557 -5.33 11.06 7.37
N SER A 558 -6.31 10.21 7.06
CA SER A 558 -6.48 8.92 7.73
C SER A 558 -5.43 7.87 7.36
N SER A 559 -4.89 7.94 6.14
CA SER A 559 -3.93 6.98 5.61
C SER A 559 -2.49 7.34 5.97
N THR A 560 -2.20 8.62 6.21
CA THR A 560 -0.87 9.12 6.60
C THR A 560 -0.73 9.45 8.09
N ASP A 561 -1.77 9.21 8.90
CA ASP A 561 -1.72 9.46 10.35
C ASP A 561 -0.72 8.52 11.04
N SER A 562 0.34 9.08 11.61
CA SER A 562 1.38 8.34 12.33
C SER A 562 0.87 7.65 13.61
N ARG A 563 -0.29 8.04 14.13
CA ARG A 563 -0.97 7.37 15.26
C ARG A 563 -1.65 6.06 14.84
N ARG A 564 -1.62 5.72 13.56
CA ARG A 564 -2.13 4.46 13.02
C ARG A 564 -1.14 3.32 13.31
N THR A 565 -1.39 2.64 14.42
CA THR A 565 -0.65 1.44 14.86
C THR A 565 -0.95 0.15 14.09
N SER A 566 -1.99 0.12 13.25
CA SER A 566 -2.37 -1.09 12.50
C SER A 566 -1.68 -1.12 11.13
N PRO A 567 -1.01 -2.23 10.74
CA PRO A 567 -0.29 -2.37 9.45
C PRO A 567 -1.22 -2.51 8.21
N VAL A 568 -2.43 -1.97 8.36
CA VAL A 568 -3.64 -2.02 7.53
C VAL A 568 -3.56 -1.52 6.08
N GLY A 569 -2.68 -2.04 5.21
CA GLY A 569 -2.71 -1.80 3.76
C GLY A 569 -1.88 -0.61 3.25
N SER A 570 -1.85 -0.44 1.93
CA SER A 570 -1.06 0.57 1.20
C SER A 570 -1.71 1.96 1.29
N PRO A 571 -1.12 2.96 1.96
CA PRO A 571 -1.59 4.35 1.91
C PRO A 571 -1.63 4.91 0.49
N ALA A 572 -0.64 4.57 -0.34
CA ALA A 572 -0.58 5.00 -1.73
C ALA A 572 -1.78 4.47 -2.54
N LEU A 573 -2.07 3.17 -2.42
CA LEU A 573 -3.22 2.55 -3.08
C LEU A 573 -4.55 3.09 -2.51
N SER A 574 -4.66 3.29 -1.20
CA SER A 574 -5.84 3.88 -0.55
C SER A 574 -6.18 5.25 -1.15
N ILE A 575 -5.17 6.14 -1.24
CA ILE A 575 -5.33 7.47 -1.83
C ILE A 575 -5.73 7.36 -3.31
N GLY A 576 -5.08 6.48 -4.07
CA GLY A 576 -5.42 6.24 -5.47
C GLY A 576 -6.87 5.73 -5.66
N LEU A 577 -7.30 4.75 -4.88
CA LEU A 577 -8.66 4.19 -4.94
C LEU A 577 -9.71 5.19 -4.48
N SER A 578 -9.38 6.10 -3.55
CA SER A 578 -10.24 7.24 -3.18
C SER A 578 -10.43 8.21 -4.36
N VAL A 579 -9.41 8.42 -5.19
CA VAL A 579 -9.54 9.18 -6.45
C VAL A 579 -10.41 8.43 -7.46
N THR A 580 -10.24 7.11 -7.61
CA THR A 580 -11.13 6.28 -8.46
C THR A 580 -12.59 6.39 -8.01
N LEU A 581 -12.86 6.25 -6.72
CA LEU A 581 -14.19 6.39 -6.14
C LEU A 581 -14.83 7.73 -6.50
N GLY A 582 -14.07 8.81 -6.36
CA GLY A 582 -14.54 10.14 -6.72
C GLY A 582 -14.88 10.27 -8.21
N HIS A 583 -14.06 9.70 -9.10
CA HIS A 583 -14.31 9.72 -10.55
C HIS A 583 -15.54 8.89 -10.96
N LEU A 584 -15.78 7.75 -10.32
CA LEU A 584 -16.92 6.88 -10.63
C LEU A 584 -18.29 7.56 -10.44
N VAL A 585 -18.34 8.60 -9.61
CA VAL A 585 -19.55 9.40 -9.36
C VAL A 585 -19.43 10.80 -9.98
N GLY A 586 -18.31 11.49 -9.77
CA GLY A 586 -18.10 12.89 -10.17
C GLY A 586 -18.09 13.14 -11.68
N ILE A 587 -17.68 12.16 -12.49
CA ILE A 587 -17.58 12.33 -13.95
C ILE A 587 -18.94 12.72 -14.55
N TYR A 588 -20.03 12.16 -14.05
CA TYR A 588 -21.37 12.43 -14.55
C TYR A 588 -21.84 13.88 -14.33
N PHE A 589 -21.29 14.57 -13.33
CA PHE A 589 -21.69 15.93 -12.96
C PHE A 589 -20.79 16.99 -13.61
N THR A 590 -19.48 16.84 -13.44
CA THR A 590 -18.48 17.91 -13.67
C THR A 590 -17.28 17.46 -14.49
N GLY A 591 -17.21 16.17 -14.86
CA GLY A 591 -15.98 15.54 -15.35
C GLY A 591 -14.98 15.20 -14.24
N CYS A 592 -15.35 15.40 -12.97
CA CYS A 592 -14.56 15.12 -11.77
C CYS A 592 -13.22 15.87 -11.74
N SER A 593 -13.21 17.08 -11.15
CA SER A 593 -11.98 17.87 -11.02
C SER A 593 -11.14 17.33 -9.87
N MET A 594 -11.63 17.43 -8.64
CA MET A 594 -10.95 17.09 -7.36
C MET A 594 -9.57 17.74 -7.14
N ASN A 595 -9.00 18.34 -8.16
CA ASN A 595 -7.62 18.78 -8.27
C ASN A 595 -7.56 20.00 -9.21
N PRO A 596 -7.35 21.21 -8.65
CA PRO A 596 -7.25 22.42 -9.44
C PRO A 596 -6.16 22.38 -10.52
N ALA A 597 -5.01 21.74 -10.27
CA ALA A 597 -3.93 21.64 -11.27
C ALA A 597 -4.37 20.82 -12.48
N ARG A 598 -5.00 19.67 -12.25
CA ARG A 598 -5.54 18.79 -13.30
C ARG A 598 -6.59 19.46 -14.17
N SER A 599 -7.39 20.36 -13.61
CA SER A 599 -8.39 21.11 -14.38
C SER A 599 -7.77 22.30 -15.11
N LEU A 600 -6.82 23.01 -14.49
CA LEU A 600 -6.14 24.16 -15.09
C LEU A 600 -5.28 23.78 -16.30
N GLY A 601 -4.47 22.72 -16.18
CA GLY A 601 -3.51 22.31 -17.21
C GLY A 601 -4.09 22.23 -18.64
N PRO A 602 -5.09 21.36 -18.88
CA PRO A 602 -5.69 21.26 -20.20
C PRO A 602 -6.53 22.49 -20.58
N ALA A 603 -7.11 23.23 -19.62
CA ALA A 603 -7.86 24.45 -19.91
C ALA A 603 -6.95 25.55 -20.51
N VAL A 604 -5.74 25.71 -19.97
CA VAL A 604 -4.72 26.64 -20.49
C VAL A 604 -4.29 26.23 -21.89
N VAL A 605 -3.96 24.95 -22.10
CA VAL A 605 -3.51 24.42 -23.40
C VAL A 605 -4.60 24.57 -24.48
N MET A 606 -5.86 24.32 -24.13
CA MET A 606 -7.00 24.44 -25.03
C MET A 606 -7.52 25.87 -25.18
N ARG A 607 -6.96 26.85 -24.45
CA ARG A 607 -7.46 28.23 -24.35
C ARG A 607 -8.96 28.30 -24.04
N ARG A 608 -9.45 27.37 -23.23
CA ARG A 608 -10.87 27.25 -22.86
C ARG A 608 -11.05 27.63 -21.39
N PHE A 609 -11.20 28.93 -21.16
CA PHE A 609 -11.72 29.47 -19.90
C PHE A 609 -13.21 29.71 -20.10
N ASN A 610 -14.06 28.81 -19.57
CA ASN A 610 -15.50 29.04 -19.63
C ASN A 610 -15.86 30.20 -18.69
N SER A 611 -16.85 31.04 -19.04
CA SER A 611 -17.22 32.24 -18.28
C SER A 611 -17.64 31.97 -16.83
N THR A 612 -17.93 30.71 -16.49
CA THR A 612 -18.36 30.25 -15.15
C THR A 612 -17.20 29.80 -14.25
N HIS A 613 -15.94 30.02 -14.64
CA HIS A 613 -14.78 29.53 -13.88
C HIS A 613 -14.53 30.31 -12.57
N TRP A 614 -15.18 31.46 -12.35
CA TRP A 614 -14.87 32.38 -11.25
C TRP A 614 -16.04 33.16 -10.63
N ASP A 615 -17.31 32.79 -10.84
CA ASP A 615 -18.42 33.48 -10.16
C ASP A 615 -18.53 33.02 -8.70
N LEU A 616 -17.69 33.63 -7.85
CA LEU A 616 -17.79 33.61 -6.40
C LEU A 616 -18.46 34.90 -5.94
N ASP A 617 -19.79 34.92 -5.94
CA ASP A 617 -20.54 35.91 -5.17
C ASP A 617 -21.25 35.25 -4.00
N THR A 618 -20.98 35.81 -2.81
CA THR A 618 -21.64 35.63 -1.51
C THR A 618 -21.32 34.38 -0.67
N MET A 619 -20.40 34.53 0.31
CA MET A 619 -20.55 33.95 1.66
C MET A 619 -19.82 34.84 2.70
N GLU A 620 -20.59 35.42 3.62
CA GLU A 620 -20.09 36.17 4.78
C GLU A 620 -19.63 35.25 5.93
N SER A 621 -18.72 35.78 6.75
CA SER A 621 -17.95 35.13 7.81
C SER A 621 -18.58 35.31 9.20
N GLY A 622 -18.55 34.27 10.04
CA GLY A 622 -18.92 34.35 11.46
C GLY A 622 -17.98 33.52 12.35
N ARG A 623 -17.39 34.16 13.38
CA ARG A 623 -16.53 33.55 14.41
C ARG A 623 -17.21 33.61 15.79
N HIS A 624 -17.11 32.53 16.57
CA HIS A 624 -16.37 32.41 17.85
C HIS A 624 -16.96 31.35 18.81
N CYS A 625 -16.02 30.63 19.44
CA CYS A 625 -16.12 29.62 20.50
C CYS A 625 -16.21 30.34 21.89
N LEU A 626 -16.64 29.80 23.03
CA LEU A 626 -16.13 28.62 23.78
C LEU A 626 -16.95 28.51 25.09
N ALA A 627 -17.18 27.28 25.59
CA ALA A 627 -16.94 26.82 26.97
C ALA A 627 -17.98 25.79 27.47
N LYS A 628 -17.52 24.55 27.68
CA LYS A 628 -17.38 23.94 29.03
C LYS A 628 -16.93 22.48 28.91
N THR A 629 -15.80 22.19 29.53
CA THR A 629 -15.11 20.90 29.56
C THR A 629 -15.17 20.39 30.98
N LEU A 630 -15.99 19.35 31.24
CA LEU A 630 -15.72 18.34 32.28
C LEU A 630 -16.66 17.11 32.18
N VAL A 631 -17.80 17.21 31.49
CA VAL A 631 -18.62 16.06 31.00
C VAL A 631 -18.08 15.53 29.64
N CYS A 632 -17.06 16.19 29.12
CA CYS A 632 -16.60 16.06 27.74
C CYS A 632 -15.84 14.77 27.41
N HIS A 633 -15.30 13.99 28.35
CA HIS A 633 -14.48 12.83 27.94
C HIS A 633 -15.32 11.59 27.54
N LEU A 634 -16.40 11.28 28.26
CA LEU A 634 -17.33 10.21 27.90
C LEU A 634 -18.27 10.63 26.74
N TRP A 635 -18.74 11.89 26.75
CA TRP A 635 -19.49 12.49 25.64
C TRP A 635 -18.62 12.68 24.38
N SER A 636 -17.32 12.98 24.50
CA SER A 636 -16.43 13.11 23.32
C SER A 636 -16.20 11.77 22.63
N ALA A 637 -16.04 10.66 23.37
CA ALA A 637 -15.85 9.35 22.75
C ALA A 637 -17.12 8.84 22.05
N ILE A 638 -18.29 8.96 22.71
CA ILE A 638 -19.58 8.58 22.13
C ILE A 638 -19.94 9.52 20.98
N SER A 639 -19.79 10.84 21.12
CA SER A 639 -20.07 11.79 20.02
C SER A 639 -19.13 11.62 18.83
N LYS A 640 -17.84 11.32 19.04
CA LYS A 640 -16.91 10.98 17.96
C LYS A 640 -17.33 9.73 17.21
N ALA A 641 -17.70 8.67 17.94
CA ALA A 641 -18.11 7.42 17.33
C ALA A 641 -19.45 7.54 16.60
N LEU A 642 -20.42 8.26 17.17
CA LEU A 642 -21.69 8.55 16.51
C LEU A 642 -21.52 9.44 15.28
N PHE A 643 -20.68 10.46 15.36
CA PHE A 643 -20.34 11.30 14.21
C PHE A 643 -19.64 10.48 13.11
N ALA A 644 -18.75 9.56 13.50
CA ALA A 644 -18.09 8.66 12.57
C ALA A 644 -19.09 7.75 11.84
N GLU A 645 -20.03 7.12 12.56
CA GLU A 645 -21.09 6.29 11.97
C GLU A 645 -22.03 7.11 11.06
N PHE A 646 -22.40 8.33 11.47
CA PHE A 646 -23.17 9.27 10.67
C PHE A 646 -22.44 9.64 9.37
N LEU A 647 -21.19 10.09 9.47
CA LEU A 647 -20.39 10.53 8.33
C LEU A 647 -20.08 9.37 7.38
N ALA A 648 -19.67 8.22 7.91
CA ALA A 648 -19.38 7.03 7.13
C ALA A 648 -20.61 6.55 6.34
N THR A 649 -21.77 6.47 7.00
CA THR A 649 -23.00 6.02 6.32
C THR A 649 -23.47 7.04 5.29
N GLY A 650 -23.34 8.34 5.56
CA GLY A 650 -23.64 9.38 4.60
C GLY A 650 -22.77 9.32 3.35
N LEU A 651 -21.44 9.17 3.50
CA LEU A 651 -20.52 9.01 2.38
C LEU A 651 -20.76 7.71 1.61
N TYR A 652 -20.96 6.60 2.33
CA TYR A 652 -21.27 5.29 1.74
C TYR A 652 -22.54 5.36 0.87
N VAL A 653 -23.60 5.99 1.37
CA VAL A 653 -24.85 6.16 0.63
C VAL A 653 -24.68 7.12 -0.55
N PHE A 654 -24.02 8.27 -0.36
CA PHE A 654 -23.79 9.24 -1.44
C PHE A 654 -23.07 8.60 -2.63
N PHE A 655 -21.96 7.90 -2.39
CA PHE A 655 -21.19 7.26 -3.45
C PHE A 655 -21.87 6.00 -4.00
N GLY A 656 -22.32 5.13 -3.10
CA GLY A 656 -22.93 3.85 -3.46
C GLY A 656 -24.20 4.03 -4.30
N VAL A 657 -25.11 4.87 -3.83
CA VAL A 657 -26.37 5.18 -4.53
C VAL A 657 -26.12 6.04 -5.76
N GLY A 658 -25.19 7.01 -5.68
CA GLY A 658 -24.80 7.85 -6.81
C GLY A 658 -24.29 7.04 -8.00
N SER A 659 -23.57 5.94 -7.75
CA SER A 659 -23.05 5.04 -8.79
C SER A 659 -24.16 4.28 -9.55
N ALA A 660 -25.33 4.13 -8.95
CA ALA A 660 -26.47 3.40 -9.53
C ALA A 660 -27.46 4.32 -10.28
N LEU A 661 -27.23 5.64 -10.30
CA LEU A 661 -28.07 6.58 -11.02
C LEU A 661 -28.01 6.31 -12.54
N ARG A 662 -29.16 6.41 -13.19
CA ARG A 662 -29.29 6.12 -14.63
C ARG A 662 -29.13 7.41 -15.42
N TRP A 663 -27.94 7.62 -15.98
CA TRP A 663 -27.65 8.81 -16.77
C TRP A 663 -28.00 8.57 -18.25
N PRO A 664 -28.67 9.53 -18.93
CA PRO A 664 -29.01 9.39 -20.35
C PRO A 664 -27.79 9.22 -21.26
N SER A 665 -26.65 9.80 -20.87
CA SER A 665 -25.41 9.77 -21.63
C SER A 665 -24.67 8.44 -21.55
N THR A 666 -24.73 7.74 -20.42
CA THR A 666 -24.04 6.46 -20.19
C THR A 666 -24.68 5.73 -19.02
N LEU A 667 -25.13 4.49 -19.23
CA LEU A 667 -25.68 3.66 -18.15
C LEU A 667 -24.54 3.01 -17.35
N PRO A 668 -24.59 3.04 -16.00
CA PRO A 668 -23.60 2.35 -15.18
C PRO A 668 -23.73 0.83 -15.35
N SER A 669 -22.59 0.15 -15.51
CA SER A 669 -22.56 -1.31 -15.53
C SER A 669 -22.66 -1.89 -14.11
N VAL A 670 -23.12 -3.15 -14.00
CA VAL A 670 -23.16 -3.85 -12.70
C VAL A 670 -21.76 -3.95 -12.08
N LEU A 671 -20.73 -4.17 -12.90
CA LEU A 671 -19.34 -4.17 -12.46
C LEU A 671 -18.91 -2.80 -11.91
N GLN A 672 -19.28 -1.71 -12.58
CA GLN A 672 -18.99 -0.35 -12.11
C GLN A 672 -19.62 -0.11 -10.73
N ILE A 673 -20.91 -0.43 -10.57
CA ILE A 673 -21.63 -0.26 -9.30
C ILE A 673 -20.98 -1.10 -8.19
N ALA A 674 -20.67 -2.37 -8.46
CA ALA A 674 -20.04 -3.27 -7.50
C ALA A 674 -18.65 -2.77 -7.05
N ILE A 675 -17.84 -2.27 -7.98
CA ILE A 675 -16.53 -1.67 -7.67
C ILE A 675 -16.70 -0.38 -6.88
N THR A 676 -17.65 0.49 -7.24
CA THR A 676 -17.88 1.73 -6.49
C THR A 676 -18.29 1.45 -5.06
N ILE A 677 -19.20 0.50 -4.84
CA ILE A 677 -19.64 0.09 -3.49
C ILE A 677 -18.49 -0.51 -2.69
N ASN A 678 -17.64 -1.35 -3.32
CA ASN A 678 -16.44 -1.89 -2.69
C ASN A 678 -15.54 -0.76 -2.19
N MET A 679 -15.14 0.14 -3.10
CA MET A 679 -14.24 1.25 -2.77
C MET A 679 -14.85 2.20 -1.73
N ALA A 680 -16.15 2.51 -1.84
CA ALA A 680 -16.85 3.31 -0.84
C ALA A 680 -16.82 2.65 0.54
N THR A 681 -17.10 1.34 0.61
CA THR A 681 -17.06 0.58 1.86
C THR A 681 -15.66 0.53 2.44
N ALA A 682 -14.66 0.19 1.63
CA ALA A 682 -13.27 0.13 2.08
C ALA A 682 -12.79 1.49 2.60
N MET A 683 -13.12 2.58 1.90
CA MET A 683 -12.77 3.94 2.29
C MET A 683 -13.40 4.34 3.64
N VAL A 684 -14.72 4.15 3.81
CA VAL A 684 -15.38 4.54 5.07
C VAL A 684 -14.92 3.66 6.24
N VAL A 685 -14.69 2.37 6.01
CA VAL A 685 -14.11 1.46 7.02
C VAL A 685 -12.72 1.95 7.41
N GLN A 686 -11.85 2.23 6.44
CA GLN A 686 -10.49 2.69 6.71
C GLN A 686 -10.44 4.00 7.51
N VAL A 687 -11.34 4.94 7.22
CA VAL A 687 -11.40 6.25 7.88
C VAL A 687 -11.98 6.14 9.29
N THR A 688 -13.03 5.34 9.49
CA THR A 688 -13.81 5.36 10.74
C THR A 688 -13.54 4.18 11.69
N TRP A 689 -12.74 3.20 11.26
CA TRP A 689 -12.42 1.99 12.02
C TRP A 689 -12.07 2.26 13.49
N LYS A 690 -11.07 3.12 13.73
CA LYS A 690 -10.60 3.43 15.09
C LYS A 690 -11.59 4.25 15.91
N ALA A 691 -12.52 4.97 15.25
CA ALA A 691 -13.47 5.85 15.92
C ALA A 691 -14.71 5.09 16.39
N SER A 692 -15.24 4.19 15.58
CA SER A 692 -16.52 3.50 15.86
C SER A 692 -16.52 1.99 15.65
N GLY A 693 -15.47 1.41 15.03
CA GLY A 693 -15.51 0.06 14.47
C GLY A 693 -16.12 0.01 13.07
N ALA A 694 -16.52 1.17 12.51
CA ALA A 694 -17.07 1.33 11.17
C ALA A 694 -18.20 0.34 10.84
N HIS A 695 -19.26 0.32 11.65
CA HIS A 695 -20.38 -0.58 11.42
C HIS A 695 -21.13 -0.21 10.14
N VAL A 696 -21.43 1.09 9.94
CA VAL A 696 -22.03 1.72 8.73
C VAL A 696 -23.38 1.11 8.31
N ASN A 697 -23.87 0.12 9.05
CA ASN A 697 -24.92 -0.79 8.67
C ASN A 697 -25.66 -1.27 9.94
N PRO A 698 -26.99 -1.05 10.02
CA PRO A 698 -27.79 -1.54 11.14
C PRO A 698 -27.72 -3.06 11.31
N ALA A 699 -27.58 -3.82 10.22
CA ALA A 699 -27.44 -5.27 10.28
C ALA A 699 -26.12 -5.70 10.91
N VAL A 700 -25.00 -5.03 10.57
CA VAL A 700 -23.70 -5.27 11.22
C VAL A 700 -23.78 -4.89 12.70
N THR A 701 -24.40 -3.76 13.03
CA THR A 701 -24.59 -3.34 14.43
C THR A 701 -25.39 -4.34 15.25
N LEU A 702 -26.45 -4.91 14.67
CA LEU A 702 -27.21 -5.99 15.29
C LEU A 702 -26.37 -7.26 15.47
N ALA A 703 -25.56 -7.64 14.48
CA ALA A 703 -24.68 -8.81 14.58
C ALA A 703 -23.71 -8.69 15.76
N PHE A 704 -23.09 -7.51 15.94
CA PHE A 704 -22.20 -7.20 17.05
C PHE A 704 -22.94 -7.19 18.40
N LEU A 705 -24.19 -6.75 18.43
CA LEU A 705 -25.03 -6.78 19.63
C LEU A 705 -25.32 -8.23 20.05
N VAL A 706 -25.70 -9.09 19.10
CA VAL A 706 -25.91 -10.53 19.34
C VAL A 706 -24.63 -11.22 19.81
N ALA A 707 -23.48 -10.84 19.24
CA ALA A 707 -22.17 -11.33 19.66
C ALA A 707 -21.71 -10.80 21.03
N SER A 708 -22.49 -9.90 21.66
CA SER A 708 -22.12 -9.22 22.91
C SER A 708 -20.79 -8.47 22.77
N GLN A 709 -20.60 -7.76 21.66
CA GLN A 709 -19.43 -6.91 21.37
C GLN A 709 -19.74 -5.41 21.45
N ILE A 710 -21.01 -5.04 21.55
CA ILE A 710 -21.50 -3.67 21.73
C ILE A 710 -22.66 -3.67 22.73
N SER A 711 -22.79 -2.60 23.53
CA SER A 711 -23.92 -2.44 24.46
C SER A 711 -25.19 -2.02 23.73
N LEU A 712 -26.35 -2.36 24.28
CA LEU A 712 -27.65 -2.02 23.68
C LEU A 712 -27.83 -0.50 23.48
N PRO A 713 -27.51 0.38 24.44
CA PRO A 713 -27.64 1.83 24.24
C PRO A 713 -26.75 2.36 23.10
N ARG A 714 -25.51 1.85 23.00
CA ARG A 714 -24.58 2.25 21.94
C ARG A 714 -25.03 1.73 20.58
N ALA A 715 -25.55 0.50 20.51
CA ALA A 715 -26.10 -0.06 19.29
C ALA A 715 -27.30 0.75 18.76
N VAL A 716 -28.24 1.13 19.64
CA VAL A 716 -29.38 1.98 19.27
C VAL A 716 -28.90 3.35 18.75
N ALA A 717 -27.94 3.96 19.44
CA ALA A 717 -27.39 5.25 19.03
C ALA A 717 -26.66 5.15 17.67
N TYR A 718 -25.93 4.05 17.42
CA TYR A 718 -25.28 3.78 16.14
C TYR A 718 -26.29 3.67 15.00
N VAL A 719 -27.35 2.88 15.19
CA VAL A 719 -28.42 2.74 14.19
C VAL A 719 -29.06 4.11 13.90
N ALA A 720 -29.35 4.92 14.92
CA ALA A 720 -29.90 6.26 14.72
C ALA A 720 -28.94 7.16 13.93
N ALA A 721 -27.66 7.16 14.27
CA ALA A 721 -26.63 7.92 13.54
C ALA A 721 -26.49 7.45 12.08
N GLN A 722 -26.51 6.14 11.84
CA GLN A 722 -26.45 5.54 10.49
C GLN A 722 -27.66 5.94 9.64
N LEU A 723 -28.87 5.89 10.18
CA LEU A 723 -30.10 6.28 9.45
C LEU A 723 -30.11 7.78 9.16
N ALA A 724 -29.71 8.62 10.11
CA ALA A 724 -29.54 10.05 9.89
C ALA A 724 -28.49 10.34 8.81
N GLY A 725 -27.34 9.66 8.89
CA GLY A 725 -26.25 9.77 7.91
C GLY A 725 -26.69 9.37 6.52
N ALA A 726 -27.35 8.21 6.38
CA ALA A 726 -27.91 7.74 5.13
C ALA A 726 -28.92 8.72 4.52
N THR A 727 -29.78 9.31 5.36
CA THR A 727 -30.78 10.29 4.91
C THR A 727 -30.11 11.57 4.42
N VAL A 728 -29.12 12.10 5.14
CA VAL A 728 -28.35 13.28 4.71
C VAL A 728 -27.55 12.99 3.44
N GLY A 729 -26.89 11.82 3.34
CA GLY A 729 -26.16 11.41 2.14
C GLY A 729 -27.07 11.32 0.92
N ALA A 730 -28.26 10.73 1.07
CA ALA A 730 -29.27 10.67 0.00
C ALA A 730 -29.84 12.06 -0.33
N ALA A 731 -30.08 12.93 0.66
CA ALA A 731 -30.58 14.28 0.45
C ALA A 731 -29.58 15.15 -0.34
N LEU A 732 -28.30 15.06 0.02
CA LEU A 732 -27.21 15.72 -0.70
C LEU A 732 -27.16 15.23 -2.15
N LEU A 733 -27.20 13.90 -2.35
CA LEU A 733 -27.22 13.32 -3.69
C LEU A 733 -28.44 13.80 -4.50
N TYR A 734 -29.63 13.81 -3.90
CA TYR A 734 -30.85 14.31 -4.54
C TYR A 734 -30.73 15.79 -4.95
N GLY A 735 -30.20 16.63 -4.05
CA GLY A 735 -30.01 18.06 -4.29
C GLY A 735 -29.06 18.34 -5.46
N VAL A 736 -27.94 17.61 -5.54
CA VAL A 736 -26.95 17.79 -6.62
C VAL A 736 -27.38 17.13 -7.94
N THR A 737 -28.25 16.12 -7.89
CA THR A 737 -28.72 15.40 -9.09
C THR A 737 -29.68 16.27 -9.90
N PRO A 738 -29.56 16.37 -11.23
CA PRO A 738 -30.54 17.05 -12.08
C PRO A 738 -31.92 16.35 -12.06
N GLY A 739 -33.02 17.12 -12.14
CA GLY A 739 -34.38 16.62 -11.93
C GLY A 739 -34.76 15.37 -12.74
N HIS A 740 -34.42 15.34 -14.03
CA HIS A 740 -34.70 14.21 -14.95
C HIS A 740 -33.96 12.90 -14.61
N ILE A 741 -32.96 12.93 -13.74
CA ILE A 741 -32.20 11.73 -13.31
C ILE A 741 -32.68 11.23 -11.93
N ARG A 742 -33.43 12.05 -11.18
CA ARG A 742 -33.81 11.77 -9.79
C ARG A 742 -34.81 10.63 -9.61
N GLU A 743 -35.44 10.13 -10.68
CA GLU A 743 -36.68 9.33 -10.66
C GLU A 743 -36.78 8.26 -9.55
N THR A 744 -35.71 7.49 -9.34
CA THR A 744 -35.67 6.47 -8.28
C THR A 744 -34.56 6.70 -7.27
N LEU A 745 -33.62 7.63 -7.52
CA LEU A 745 -32.44 7.88 -6.68
C LEU A 745 -31.77 6.57 -6.18
N GLY A 746 -31.77 5.50 -6.99
CA GLY A 746 -31.23 4.20 -6.61
C GLY A 746 -31.93 3.47 -5.45
N VAL A 747 -33.19 3.80 -5.15
CA VAL A 747 -34.07 3.03 -4.24
C VAL A 747 -34.10 1.57 -4.69
N ASN A 748 -33.89 0.65 -3.74
CA ASN A 748 -33.94 -0.78 -4.01
C ASN A 748 -35.34 -1.21 -4.47
N VAL A 749 -35.38 -2.07 -5.48
CA VAL A 749 -36.61 -2.60 -6.07
C VAL A 749 -36.47 -4.10 -6.29
N VAL A 750 -37.55 -4.85 -6.13
CA VAL A 750 -37.61 -6.26 -6.51
C VAL A 750 -37.95 -6.35 -7.99
N ARG A 751 -37.18 -7.12 -8.77
CA ARG A 751 -37.46 -7.27 -10.20
C ARG A 751 -38.76 -8.03 -10.43
N ASN A 752 -39.48 -7.70 -11.51
CA ASN A 752 -40.80 -8.25 -11.83
C ASN A 752 -40.83 -9.79 -11.93
N SER A 753 -39.70 -10.44 -12.23
CA SER A 753 -39.56 -11.90 -12.34
C SER A 753 -39.16 -12.59 -11.03
N VAL A 754 -39.07 -11.86 -9.92
CA VAL A 754 -38.59 -12.36 -8.62
C VAL A 754 -39.73 -12.29 -7.60
N SER A 755 -40.05 -13.43 -6.98
CA SER A 755 -41.04 -13.47 -5.90
C SER A 755 -40.52 -12.80 -4.63
N THR A 756 -41.43 -12.33 -3.77
CA THR A 756 -41.09 -11.74 -2.47
C THR A 756 -40.25 -12.67 -1.60
N GLY A 757 -40.57 -13.98 -1.59
CA GLY A 757 -39.79 -14.98 -0.85
C GLY A 757 -38.36 -15.13 -1.37
N GLN A 758 -38.18 -15.15 -2.70
CA GLN A 758 -36.84 -15.16 -3.31
C GLN A 758 -36.06 -13.88 -2.99
N ALA A 759 -36.71 -12.71 -3.01
CA ALA A 759 -36.07 -11.45 -2.67
C ALA A 759 -35.56 -11.44 -1.21
N VAL A 760 -36.38 -11.89 -0.25
CA VAL A 760 -35.97 -12.03 1.16
C VAL A 760 -34.82 -13.03 1.27
N ALA A 761 -34.91 -14.22 0.65
CA ALA A 761 -33.87 -15.24 0.72
C ALA A 761 -32.52 -14.75 0.18
N VAL A 762 -32.53 -14.03 -0.95
CA VAL A 762 -31.31 -13.44 -1.53
C VAL A 762 -30.71 -12.42 -0.56
N GLU A 763 -31.49 -11.49 0.00
CA GLU A 763 -30.98 -10.50 0.96
C GLU A 763 -30.43 -11.16 2.25
N VAL A 764 -31.05 -12.26 2.73
CA VAL A 764 -30.52 -13.04 3.85
C VAL A 764 -29.13 -13.59 3.52
N VAL A 765 -28.98 -14.27 2.38
CA VAL A 765 -27.71 -14.90 1.97
C VAL A 765 -26.61 -13.87 1.75
N LEU A 766 -26.93 -12.76 1.06
CA LEU A 766 -25.97 -11.70 0.79
C LEU A 766 -25.47 -11.04 2.08
N THR A 767 -26.37 -10.68 3.00
CA THR A 767 -25.96 -10.08 4.28
C THR A 767 -25.25 -11.08 5.18
N LEU A 768 -25.66 -12.35 5.19
CA LEU A 768 -24.97 -13.42 5.91
C LEU A 768 -23.49 -13.49 5.49
N GLN A 769 -23.22 -13.57 4.18
CA GLN A 769 -21.87 -13.60 3.63
C GLN A 769 -21.04 -12.36 4.03
N MET A 770 -21.64 -11.17 3.94
CA MET A 770 -20.94 -9.93 4.31
C MET A 770 -20.63 -9.86 5.80
N VAL A 771 -21.57 -10.22 6.68
CA VAL A 771 -21.37 -10.19 8.14
C VAL A 771 -20.37 -11.26 8.59
N LEU A 772 -20.36 -12.45 7.98
CA LEU A 772 -19.30 -13.44 8.22
C LEU A 772 -17.92 -12.89 7.86
N CYS A 773 -17.80 -12.18 6.73
CA CYS A 773 -16.56 -11.52 6.34
C CYS A 773 -16.17 -10.42 7.33
N VAL A 774 -17.13 -9.66 7.88
CA VAL A 774 -16.86 -8.69 8.94
C VAL A 774 -16.29 -9.38 10.18
N PHE A 775 -16.93 -10.44 10.70
CA PHE A 775 -16.38 -11.14 11.87
C PHE A 775 -15.00 -11.75 11.60
N ALA A 776 -14.82 -12.45 10.47
CA ALA A 776 -13.52 -13.03 10.12
C ALA A 776 -12.41 -11.98 9.99
N SER A 777 -12.74 -10.80 9.46
CA SER A 777 -11.78 -9.70 9.30
C SER A 777 -11.46 -8.96 10.60
N THR A 778 -12.29 -9.13 11.62
CA THR A 778 -12.18 -8.41 12.90
C THR A 778 -11.68 -9.29 14.03
N ASP A 779 -11.62 -10.59 13.79
CA ASP A 779 -11.12 -11.58 14.73
C ASP A 779 -9.58 -11.54 14.80
N SER A 780 -9.07 -11.20 15.98
CA SER A 780 -7.63 -11.14 16.25
C SER A 780 -6.93 -12.49 16.09
N ARG A 781 -7.67 -13.61 16.18
CA ARG A 781 -7.15 -14.96 15.95
C ARG A 781 -6.80 -15.23 14.49
N GLN A 782 -7.37 -14.46 13.56
CA GLN A 782 -7.27 -14.72 12.11
C GLN A 782 -6.77 -13.52 11.29
N ALA A 783 -6.47 -12.37 11.91
CA ALA A 783 -6.20 -11.12 11.21
C ALA A 783 -4.88 -11.12 10.41
N SER A 784 -4.87 -11.74 9.24
CA SER A 784 -3.83 -11.64 8.22
C SER A 784 -4.36 -10.90 6.97
N GLY A 785 -4.74 -9.63 7.10
CA GLY A 785 -5.24 -8.85 5.95
C GLY A 785 -5.91 -7.53 6.34
N SER A 786 -6.20 -6.69 5.34
CA SER A 786 -6.91 -5.42 5.54
C SER A 786 -8.41 -5.64 5.72
N PRO A 787 -9.01 -5.35 6.90
CA PRO A 787 -10.44 -5.52 7.09
C PRO A 787 -11.27 -4.66 6.11
N ALA A 788 -10.79 -3.45 5.82
CA ALA A 788 -11.40 -2.56 4.84
C ALA A 788 -11.49 -3.20 3.45
N ALA A 789 -10.41 -3.82 2.97
CA ALA A 789 -10.39 -4.47 1.66
C ALA A 789 -11.28 -5.72 1.63
N MET A 790 -11.22 -6.56 2.66
CA MET A 790 -12.01 -7.79 2.73
C MET A 790 -13.52 -7.50 2.78
N ILE A 791 -13.95 -6.59 3.65
CA ILE A 791 -15.35 -6.18 3.77
C ILE A 791 -15.82 -5.54 2.45
N GLY A 792 -15.00 -4.67 1.84
CA GLY A 792 -15.31 -4.06 0.54
C GLY A 792 -15.48 -5.08 -0.58
N VAL A 793 -14.57 -6.06 -0.71
CA VAL A 793 -14.66 -7.13 -1.72
C VAL A 793 -15.91 -7.97 -1.50
N SER A 794 -16.24 -8.31 -0.25
CA SER A 794 -17.46 -9.04 0.08
C SER A 794 -18.72 -8.29 -0.36
N MET A 795 -18.76 -6.97 -0.14
CA MET A 795 -19.83 -6.11 -0.65
C MET A 795 -19.90 -6.10 -2.18
N ALA A 796 -18.75 -6.06 -2.87
CA ALA A 796 -18.68 -6.11 -4.33
C ALA A 796 -19.30 -7.40 -4.89
N VAL A 797 -18.90 -8.55 -4.34
CA VAL A 797 -19.42 -9.88 -4.72
C VAL A 797 -20.93 -9.90 -4.54
N GLY A 798 -21.42 -9.37 -3.42
CA GLY A 798 -22.85 -9.29 -3.17
C GLY A 798 -23.59 -8.46 -4.22
N HIS A 799 -23.02 -7.33 -4.66
CA HIS A 799 -23.62 -6.48 -5.68
C HIS A 799 -23.60 -7.09 -7.08
N LEU A 800 -22.54 -7.82 -7.44
CA LEU A 800 -22.46 -8.54 -8.72
C LEU A 800 -23.62 -9.54 -8.89
N ILE A 801 -24.15 -10.08 -7.78
CA ILE A 801 -25.25 -11.05 -7.77
C ILE A 801 -26.59 -10.34 -7.49
N GLY A 802 -26.69 -9.64 -6.37
CA GLY A 802 -27.94 -9.10 -5.81
C GLY A 802 -28.61 -8.02 -6.64
N ILE A 803 -27.87 -7.29 -7.50
CA ILE A 803 -28.44 -6.26 -8.37
C ILE A 803 -29.47 -6.85 -9.36
N TYR A 804 -29.31 -8.12 -9.76
CA TYR A 804 -30.23 -8.79 -10.67
C TYR A 804 -31.55 -9.22 -10.00
N PHE A 805 -31.61 -9.24 -8.67
CA PHE A 805 -32.78 -9.69 -7.91
C PHE A 805 -33.52 -8.54 -7.22
N THR A 806 -32.81 -7.78 -6.39
CA THR A 806 -33.38 -6.83 -5.41
C THR A 806 -32.76 -5.43 -5.50
N GLY A 807 -31.83 -5.23 -6.43
CA GLY A 807 -30.96 -4.04 -6.45
C GLY A 807 -29.88 -4.06 -5.37
N CYS A 808 -29.74 -5.17 -4.64
CA CYS A 808 -28.76 -5.43 -3.57
C CYS A 808 -28.82 -4.39 -2.44
N SER A 809 -29.57 -4.67 -1.37
CA SER A 809 -29.58 -3.80 -0.18
C SER A 809 -28.36 -4.10 0.69
N MET A 810 -28.28 -5.30 1.26
CA MET A 810 -27.31 -5.77 2.26
C MET A 810 -27.20 -4.91 3.54
N ASN A 811 -27.80 -3.72 3.55
CA ASN A 811 -27.67 -2.66 4.53
C ASN A 811 -28.98 -1.87 4.60
N PRO A 812 -29.77 -2.02 5.69
CA PRO A 812 -31.03 -1.30 5.86
C PRO A 812 -30.89 0.22 5.74
N ALA A 813 -29.81 0.82 6.25
CA ALA A 813 -29.60 2.27 6.17
C ALA A 813 -29.40 2.75 4.73
N ARG A 814 -28.71 1.97 3.89
CA ARG A 814 -28.53 2.27 2.45
C ARG A 814 -29.83 2.25 1.69
N SER A 815 -30.76 1.37 2.04
CA SER A 815 -32.08 1.35 1.43
C SER A 815 -32.98 2.46 2.00
N PHE A 816 -32.84 2.76 3.29
CA PHE A 816 -33.69 3.71 4.00
C PHE A 816 -33.48 5.15 3.54
N GLY A 817 -32.22 5.60 3.44
CA GLY A 817 -31.90 6.99 3.06
C GLY A 817 -32.61 7.46 1.78
N PRO A 818 -32.38 6.80 0.63
CA PRO A 818 -33.08 7.14 -0.61
C PRO A 818 -34.61 6.97 -0.54
N ALA A 819 -35.12 5.98 0.20
CA ALA A 819 -36.55 5.75 0.35
C ALA A 819 -37.26 6.91 1.07
N VAL A 820 -36.62 7.48 2.11
CA VAL A 820 -37.10 8.68 2.82
C VAL A 820 -37.17 9.88 1.88
N ILE A 821 -36.12 10.13 1.11
CA ILE A 821 -36.06 11.28 0.21
C ILE A 821 -37.06 11.17 -0.94
N MET A 822 -37.27 9.96 -1.45
CA MET A 822 -38.19 9.71 -2.57
C MET A 822 -39.64 9.43 -2.14
N GLY A 823 -39.90 9.24 -0.85
CA GLY A 823 -41.21 8.83 -0.33
C GLY A 823 -41.68 7.45 -0.82
N LYS A 824 -40.76 6.54 -1.17
CA LYS A 824 -41.08 5.23 -1.79
C LYS A 824 -40.73 4.07 -0.85
N PHE A 825 -41.76 3.45 -0.26
CA PHE A 825 -41.61 2.38 0.74
C PHE A 825 -42.28 1.04 0.37
N THR A 826 -42.80 0.88 -0.85
CA THR A 826 -43.72 -0.21 -1.25
C THR A 826 -43.26 -1.63 -0.89
N VAL A 827 -41.96 -1.94 -0.99
CA VAL A 827 -41.38 -3.25 -0.64
C VAL A 827 -40.25 -3.13 0.40
N HIS A 828 -40.23 -2.02 1.13
CA HIS A 828 -39.06 -1.61 1.92
C HIS A 828 -38.77 -2.54 3.11
N TRP A 829 -39.80 -3.18 3.66
CA TRP A 829 -39.65 -4.12 4.79
C TRP A 829 -38.72 -5.30 4.48
N ILE A 830 -38.59 -5.71 3.21
CA ILE A 830 -37.67 -6.77 2.77
C ILE A 830 -36.22 -6.41 3.12
N PHE A 831 -35.87 -5.14 2.96
CA PHE A 831 -34.52 -4.60 3.22
C PHE A 831 -34.23 -4.39 4.70
N TRP A 832 -35.19 -4.67 5.57
CA TRP A 832 -34.98 -4.82 7.02
C TRP A 832 -34.94 -6.30 7.40
N VAL A 833 -35.98 -7.05 7.05
CA VAL A 833 -36.12 -8.45 7.46
C VAL A 833 -35.00 -9.32 6.91
N GLY A 834 -34.67 -9.21 5.62
CA GLY A 834 -33.62 -9.99 4.98
C GLY A 834 -32.25 -9.75 5.62
N PRO A 835 -31.72 -8.52 5.59
CA PRO A 835 -30.41 -8.21 6.15
C PRO A 835 -30.30 -8.48 7.66
N LEU A 836 -31.30 -8.13 8.47
CA LEU A 836 -31.24 -8.38 9.92
C LEU A 836 -31.23 -9.89 10.23
N THR A 837 -32.01 -10.69 9.50
CA THR A 837 -32.00 -12.15 9.67
C THR A 837 -30.65 -12.75 9.27
N GLY A 838 -30.10 -12.35 8.12
CA GLY A 838 -28.76 -12.78 7.69
C GLY A 838 -27.66 -12.43 8.69
N ALA A 839 -27.73 -11.23 9.29
CA ALA A 839 -26.79 -10.79 10.31
C ALA A 839 -26.85 -11.60 11.61
N VAL A 840 -28.07 -11.91 12.11
CA VAL A 840 -28.25 -12.77 13.29
C VAL A 840 -27.69 -14.16 13.03
N LEU A 841 -28.04 -14.77 11.88
CA LEU A 841 -27.53 -16.09 11.50
C LEU A 841 -26.00 -16.11 11.40
N ALA A 842 -25.40 -15.10 10.77
CA ALA A 842 -23.95 -14.99 10.66
C ALA A 842 -23.27 -14.85 12.03
N SER A 843 -23.85 -14.05 12.93
CA SER A 843 -23.35 -13.91 14.30
C SER A 843 -23.42 -15.22 15.08
N LEU A 844 -24.51 -15.97 14.95
CA LEU A 844 -24.67 -17.28 15.59
C LEU A 844 -23.67 -18.30 15.03
N ILE A 845 -23.54 -18.40 13.70
CA ILE A 845 -22.60 -19.31 13.04
C ILE A 845 -21.17 -19.00 13.45
N TYR A 846 -20.75 -17.73 13.36
CA TYR A 846 -19.37 -17.36 13.63
C TYR A 846 -19.01 -17.55 15.11
N ASN A 847 -19.80 -16.97 16.02
CA ASN A 847 -19.44 -16.87 17.43
C ASN A 847 -19.82 -18.09 18.28
N PHE A 848 -20.66 -19.01 17.77
CA PHE A 848 -21.07 -20.21 18.52
C PHE A 848 -20.71 -21.52 17.84
N ILE A 849 -20.52 -21.53 16.50
CA ILE A 849 -20.20 -22.76 15.76
C ILE A 849 -18.74 -22.76 15.31
N LEU A 850 -18.33 -21.78 14.50
CA LEU A 850 -16.99 -21.76 13.92
C LEU A 850 -15.92 -21.43 14.96
N PHE A 851 -16.17 -20.40 15.76
CA PHE A 851 -15.25 -19.92 16.78
C PHE A 851 -15.99 -19.59 18.08
N PRO A 852 -16.36 -20.61 18.87
CA PRO A 852 -17.13 -20.45 20.10
C PRO A 852 -16.50 -19.44 21.06
N ASP A 853 -17.27 -18.41 21.44
CA ASP A 853 -16.86 -17.37 22.37
C ASP A 853 -17.08 -17.83 23.83
N THR A 854 -16.03 -17.75 24.65
CA THR A 854 -15.99 -18.29 26.02
C THR A 854 -16.66 -17.40 27.07
N LYS A 855 -17.22 -16.24 26.69
CA LYS A 855 -17.92 -15.33 27.61
C LYS A 855 -19.10 -16.03 28.30
N THR A 856 -19.13 -15.92 29.62
CA THR A 856 -20.25 -16.38 30.46
C THR A 856 -21.51 -15.54 30.23
N LEU A 857 -22.69 -16.09 30.56
CA LEU A 857 -23.97 -15.39 30.45
C LEU A 857 -23.99 -14.07 31.26
N ALA A 858 -23.35 -14.06 32.43
CA ALA A 858 -23.22 -12.87 33.28
C ALA A 858 -22.39 -11.77 32.59
N GLN A 859 -21.25 -12.13 31.99
CA GLN A 859 -20.40 -11.19 31.22
C GLN A 859 -21.14 -10.64 29.99
N ARG A 860 -21.89 -11.48 29.27
CA ARG A 860 -22.71 -11.04 28.12
C ARG A 860 -23.78 -10.05 28.56
N LEU A 861 -24.48 -10.33 29.65
CA LEU A 861 -25.50 -9.43 30.22
C LEU A 861 -24.90 -8.11 30.71
N ALA A 862 -23.70 -8.12 31.30
CA ALA A 862 -23.00 -6.92 31.74
C ALA A 862 -22.61 -6.01 30.55
N ILE A 863 -22.07 -6.59 29.46
CA ILE A 863 -21.75 -5.86 28.22
C ILE A 863 -23.02 -5.28 27.60
N LEU A 864 -24.10 -6.06 27.50
CA LEU A 864 -25.38 -5.62 26.94
C LEU A 864 -25.98 -4.43 27.70
N LYS A 865 -25.92 -4.46 29.04
CA LYS A 865 -26.37 -3.38 29.92
C LYS A 865 -25.43 -2.17 29.93
N GLY A 866 -24.21 -2.32 29.42
CA GLY A 866 -23.19 -1.28 29.42
C GLY A 866 -22.58 -1.00 30.80
N THR A 867 -22.65 -1.97 31.72
CA THR A 867 -22.12 -1.86 33.09
C THR A 867 -20.63 -2.20 33.20
N THR A 868 -20.01 -2.68 32.12
CA THR A 868 -18.57 -2.94 31.98
C THR A 868 -18.06 -2.24 30.74
N GLU A 869 -16.98 -1.46 30.86
CA GLU A 869 -16.29 -0.94 29.68
C GLU A 869 -15.73 -2.12 28.88
N VAL A 870 -15.88 -2.07 27.56
CA VAL A 870 -15.22 -3.01 26.65
C VAL A 870 -13.74 -2.62 26.63
N GLU A 871 -13.00 -2.95 27.68
CA GLU A 871 -11.55 -2.85 27.66
C GLU A 871 -11.00 -3.82 26.62
N THR A 872 -10.06 -3.30 25.84
CA THR A 872 -9.31 -4.03 24.83
C THR A 872 -8.56 -5.16 25.54
N ALA A 873 -9.02 -6.41 25.34
CA ALA A 873 -8.31 -7.60 25.78
C ALA A 873 -6.99 -7.73 25.00
N VAL A 874 -5.96 -7.02 25.45
CA VAL A 874 -4.56 -7.31 25.18
C VAL A 874 -4.02 -7.94 26.47
N GLY A 875 -3.93 -9.28 26.44
CA GLY A 875 -3.04 -10.12 27.25
C GLY A 875 -2.99 -9.90 28.76
N VAL A 876 -3.79 -10.65 29.52
CA VAL A 876 -3.37 -11.18 30.83
C VAL A 876 -3.88 -12.62 30.95
N GLU A 877 -2.96 -13.56 31.11
CA GLU A 877 -3.25 -14.98 31.36
C GLU A 877 -4.03 -15.21 32.67
N PRO A 878 -4.82 -16.28 32.78
CA PRO A 878 -5.52 -16.59 34.02
C PRO A 878 -4.51 -17.11 35.04
N GLN A 879 -4.31 -16.37 36.13
CA GLN A 879 -3.52 -16.88 37.25
C GLN A 879 -4.14 -18.17 37.82
N LYS A 880 -3.31 -19.20 37.87
CA LYS A 880 -3.54 -20.47 38.55
C LYS A 880 -3.90 -20.24 40.02
N LYS A 881 -4.93 -20.96 40.47
CA LYS A 881 -5.17 -21.29 41.88
C LYS A 881 -3.95 -22.02 42.44
N GLU A 882 -3.38 -21.49 43.53
CA GLU A 882 -2.63 -22.28 44.51
C GLU A 882 -3.23 -22.05 45.90
N SER A 883 -3.25 -23.15 46.65
CA SER A 883 -3.91 -23.42 47.93
C SER A 883 -3.17 -22.88 49.15
N GLU A 884 -3.92 -22.29 50.10
CA GLU A 884 -3.86 -22.31 51.60
C GLU A 884 -2.53 -22.55 52.38
N PRO A 885 -2.32 -21.99 53.60
CA PRO A 885 -3.23 -22.19 54.75
C PRO A 885 -3.38 -21.04 55.79
N SER A 886 -4.27 -21.31 56.75
CA SER A 886 -4.80 -20.50 57.87
C SER A 886 -3.82 -20.00 58.94
N SER A 887 -4.12 -18.84 59.56
CA SER A 887 -4.08 -18.60 61.03
C SER A 887 -4.70 -17.24 61.39
N GLY A 888 -5.30 -17.13 62.59
CA GLY A 888 -6.06 -15.98 63.16
C GLY A 888 -5.35 -14.62 63.19
N ASP A 889 -5.98 -13.49 63.53
CA ASP A 889 -6.93 -13.24 64.62
C ASP A 889 -7.85 -12.02 64.34
N ILE A 890 -9.06 -12.06 64.93
CA ILE A 890 -9.80 -11.01 65.68
C ILE A 890 -9.50 -9.53 65.29
N GLU A 891 -10.47 -8.73 64.84
CA GLU A 891 -11.35 -7.94 65.73
C GLU A 891 -12.55 -7.30 64.99
N MET A 892 -13.69 -7.22 65.69
CA MET A 892 -14.91 -6.49 65.34
C MET A 892 -14.74 -4.98 65.55
N GLU A 893 -15.35 -4.12 64.70
CA GLU A 893 -16.31 -3.08 65.14
C GLU A 893 -16.80 -2.13 64.02
N SER A 894 -18.09 -1.74 64.16
CA SER A 894 -18.71 -0.43 63.84
C SER A 894 -18.79 0.03 62.38
N VAL A 895 -19.94 -0.03 61.70
CA VAL A 895 -21.06 0.97 61.74
C VAL A 895 -20.60 2.42 61.52
N GLY A 896 -21.13 3.06 60.46
CA GLY A 896 -21.46 4.49 60.50
C GLY A 896 -21.03 5.39 59.33
N GLN A 897 -22.04 5.84 58.58
CA GLN A 897 -22.23 7.21 58.05
C GLN A 897 -21.52 7.69 56.77
N ILE A 898 -22.35 7.81 55.71
CA ILE A 898 -22.76 9.06 55.04
C ILE A 898 -21.68 10.15 54.85
N ALA A 899 -21.22 10.30 53.59
CA ALA A 899 -21.29 11.56 52.81
C ALA A 899 -21.05 11.25 51.32
#